data_AF-A0A5B3H3J3-F1
#
_entry.id   AF-A0A5B3H3J3-F1
#
_cell.length_a   1.000
_cell.length_b   1.000
_cell.length_c   1.000
_cell.angle_alpha   90.00
_cell.angle_beta   90.00
_cell.angle_gamma   90.00
#
_symmetry.space_group_name_H-M   'P 1'
#
loop_
_entity.id
_entity.type
_entity.pdbx_description
1 polymer ?
#
loop_
_entity_poly.entity_id
_entity_poly.type
_entity_poly.pdbx_seq_one_letter_code
_entity_poly.pdbx_strand_id
1 'polypeptide(L)'
;MKLFHRYLLSAAALFCCAGLAACSEDTTDPANPYSGNYTLSTQAEVDAFPARRTANSIIVTGAGITDISSLDVAAVGTLVIRNTGIVSLALPHTTSVATMLEISGNESLTDVADLGVKFVIGDIHIEDNPQLTDISGMLGIKKMTGKLYVTGNSSLGEDKPDEPDSYGFNVIKYLISNSVLDAESVTLSNNHPLAVTDPSLIGQGGESGGVYSYMIKSDAEAAAFSPGGKEIKNLTVTGPNVSDDGMALLASKISVVQGTLTVDGASLKTTETFFGKVDCQGSIILRNITTYDESGSNKFFNTNGFKNITRIYGDLVLENIPYLIHWGRGSGFAQITEIDGDLTVRSCGMQQMAFASLNKVGGDLTLADNCIELYTGFFWNLATDLRHVGGSLTLTDNDHQNGLGGFEKVEYIGGDITITGNGTAPGASGGIPYASKAGQVGFDLVESWITGGIVQPGATIDCRYADGTPVEFSEIPQPGEYKSYTITGRDELLAFAPQDGSAVKETVQDLTIVDTGNTISDNDLSFVKTRVEKVMGTLTLEGSSLTSTELFFLNGGFTVEGGIVFRNCAELFNLNGMKDMTEIGGDLVFENCPKIATDWGAGNCLSQIVSVAGSVRLTGVTTPMRGVTFNSLKSVGGDFIVTGCNGNFWNFDVMKLETIGGNLVITDNAKLNGLGGFAFVTSVGGDVTITGNGTANGGIPYDSTSDQVGFDLVAGWLGSGVVAPAATVTCKYADGSAVEFPVPSPYKSYTITGRDELLAFAPQDGSAVKETVQDLTIVDTGNTMSDNDLSFVKTRVEKVMGTLTLEGSSLTSTELFFLNGGFTVEGGIVFRNCAELFNLNGMKDMTAIGGDLVFENCPKIATDWGAGNCLSQIVSVAGSVRLTGVTTPMRGVTFNSLKSVGGDFIVTGCNGNFWNFDVMKLETIGGSLVLSDNARFNGLGGFEALKSVGGDLTVTGNGTSEGGIPVVSTSNKVGLDLLGKLYRDGVFADGAVFTIESGGITYKIDEL
;
A
#
# COMPACT_ATOMS: atom_id res chain seq x y z
N MET A 1 -4.09 56.06 -9.17
CA MET A 1 -3.81 57.03 -10.26
C MET A 1 -2.38 57.62 -10.26
N LYS A 2 -1.36 56.93 -9.71
CA LYS A 2 0.08 57.31 -9.87
C LYS A 2 1.03 56.11 -10.11
N LEU A 3 0.51 54.92 -10.43
CA LEU A 3 1.30 53.75 -10.88
C LEU A 3 1.08 53.36 -12.35
N PHE A 4 0.14 54.01 -13.05
CA PHE A 4 -0.26 53.69 -14.43
C PHE A 4 0.62 54.37 -15.52
N HIS A 5 1.69 55.07 -15.15
CA HIS A 5 2.49 55.89 -16.09
C HIS A 5 3.93 55.40 -16.31
N ARG A 6 4.35 54.26 -15.72
CA ARG A 6 5.73 53.75 -15.85
C ARG A 6 5.93 52.63 -16.88
N TYR A 7 4.87 52.02 -17.41
CA TYR A 7 4.97 50.87 -18.33
C TYR A 7 4.68 51.18 -19.81
N LEU A 8 4.19 52.38 -20.15
CA LEU A 8 3.90 52.77 -21.54
C LEU A 8 5.13 53.29 -22.32
N LEU A 9 6.21 53.67 -21.63
CA LEU A 9 7.40 54.26 -22.26
C LEU A 9 8.45 53.25 -22.73
N SER A 10 8.42 52.00 -22.26
CA SER A 10 9.29 50.91 -22.75
C SER A 10 8.67 50.12 -23.91
N ALA A 11 7.33 50.14 -24.07
CA ALA A 11 6.66 49.55 -25.23
C ALA A 11 6.78 50.43 -26.48
N ALA A 12 6.78 51.77 -26.33
CA ALA A 12 6.90 52.70 -27.45
C ALA A 12 8.31 52.75 -28.09
N ALA A 13 9.36 52.35 -27.36
CA ALA A 13 10.73 52.35 -27.86
C ALA A 13 11.08 51.12 -28.73
N LEU A 14 10.36 50.00 -28.60
CA LEU A 14 10.57 48.82 -29.45
C LEU A 14 9.78 48.90 -30.78
N PHE A 15 8.68 49.66 -30.82
CA PHE A 15 7.93 49.95 -32.05
C PHE A 15 8.68 50.87 -33.03
N CYS A 16 9.76 51.53 -32.59
CA CYS A 16 10.47 52.55 -33.38
C CYS A 16 11.72 52.05 -34.15
N CYS A 17 12.11 50.76 -34.06
CA CYS A 17 13.30 50.25 -34.77
C CYS A 17 13.01 49.34 -35.98
N ALA A 18 11.73 49.01 -36.25
CA ALA A 18 11.32 48.30 -37.47
C ALA A 18 10.73 49.23 -38.55
N GLY A 19 10.57 50.52 -38.24
CA GLY A 19 10.07 51.53 -39.17
C GLY A 19 11.18 52.42 -39.74
N LEU A 20 11.34 52.37 -41.06
CA LEU A 20 11.85 53.40 -41.97
C LEU A 20 13.37 53.49 -42.28
N ALA A 21 13.76 52.84 -43.39
CA ALA A 21 14.48 53.42 -44.54
C ALA A 21 14.53 52.36 -45.67
N ALA A 22 14.17 52.58 -46.94
CA ALA A 22 13.69 53.75 -47.65
C ALA A 22 13.03 53.31 -48.98
N CYS A 23 12.20 54.21 -49.51
CA CYS A 23 11.32 54.13 -50.67
C CYS A 23 12.01 53.94 -52.04
N SER A 24 11.32 53.28 -52.98
CA SER A 24 10.91 53.89 -54.27
C SER A 24 9.85 53.04 -54.98
N GLU A 25 8.69 53.67 -55.23
CA GLU A 25 7.67 53.43 -56.26
C GLU A 25 7.58 52.03 -56.89
N ASP A 26 6.56 51.24 -56.53
CA ASP A 26 5.41 50.91 -57.40
C ASP A 26 4.40 50.02 -56.65
N THR A 27 3.16 50.00 -57.12
CA THR A 27 1.93 49.56 -56.44
C THR A 27 1.88 48.11 -55.89
N THR A 28 1.85 47.90 -54.57
CA THR A 28 1.20 46.74 -53.88
C THR A 28 0.84 47.06 -52.41
N ASP A 29 -0.28 46.49 -51.95
CA ASP A 29 -0.94 46.57 -50.64
C ASP A 29 -0.01 46.52 -49.38
N PRO A 30 -0.13 47.42 -48.37
CA PRO A 30 0.76 47.51 -47.20
C PRO A 30 0.40 46.62 -45.98
N ALA A 31 -0.49 45.63 -46.08
CA ALA A 31 -1.08 44.96 -44.92
C ALA A 31 -0.44 43.63 -44.43
N ASN A 32 0.69 43.15 -44.96
CA ASN A 32 1.42 42.00 -44.40
C ASN A 32 2.94 42.10 -44.72
N PRO A 33 3.84 42.27 -43.72
CA PRO A 33 5.29 42.35 -43.97
C PRO A 33 5.92 41.00 -44.37
N TYR A 34 5.16 39.91 -44.28
CA TYR A 34 5.59 38.57 -44.67
C TYR A 34 5.16 38.25 -46.12
N SER A 35 6.09 37.78 -46.95
CA SER A 35 5.81 37.36 -48.33
C SER A 35 6.47 36.02 -48.65
N GLY A 36 5.83 35.22 -49.51
CA GLY A 36 6.30 33.91 -49.94
C GLY A 36 5.82 32.75 -49.07
N ASN A 37 5.21 31.75 -49.73
CA ASN A 37 4.79 30.49 -49.14
C ASN A 37 5.63 29.37 -49.73
N TYR A 38 6.25 28.55 -48.88
CA TYR A 38 7.18 27.52 -49.28
C TYR A 38 6.75 26.18 -48.70
N THR A 39 6.81 25.14 -49.53
CA THR A 39 6.65 23.75 -49.11
C THR A 39 7.93 23.03 -49.49
N LEU A 40 8.59 22.44 -48.50
CA LEU A 40 9.85 21.71 -48.63
C LEU A 40 9.53 20.25 -48.33
N SER A 41 9.68 19.39 -49.34
CA SER A 41 9.29 17.98 -49.28
C SER A 41 10.44 17.00 -49.41
N THR A 42 11.66 17.51 -49.63
CA THR A 42 12.89 16.71 -49.70
C THR A 42 14.05 17.42 -49.00
N GLN A 43 15.04 16.65 -48.53
CA GLN A 43 16.24 17.22 -47.90
C GLN A 43 16.99 18.19 -48.85
N ALA A 44 17.02 17.88 -50.15
CA ALA A 44 17.66 18.74 -51.14
C ALA A 44 16.99 20.11 -51.28
N GLU A 45 15.67 20.21 -51.09
CA GLU A 45 14.95 21.49 -51.11
C GLU A 45 15.21 22.32 -49.84
N VAL A 46 15.40 21.65 -48.70
CA VAL A 46 15.82 22.28 -47.44
C VAL A 46 17.24 22.83 -47.58
N ASP A 47 18.18 22.02 -48.06
CA ASP A 47 19.59 22.41 -48.23
C ASP A 47 19.78 23.52 -49.27
N ALA A 48 18.93 23.56 -50.29
CA ALA A 48 18.95 24.58 -51.33
C ALA A 48 18.12 25.83 -50.96
N PHE A 49 17.50 25.87 -49.77
CA PHE A 49 16.64 26.98 -49.38
C PHE A 49 17.47 28.27 -49.22
N PRO A 50 17.19 29.34 -50.00
CA PRO A 50 18.00 30.54 -49.95
C PRO A 50 17.72 31.33 -48.66
N ALA A 51 18.77 31.96 -48.11
CA ALA A 51 18.65 32.84 -46.95
C ALA A 51 17.63 33.97 -47.17
N ARG A 52 16.73 34.19 -46.20
CA ARG A 52 15.65 35.18 -46.29
C ARG A 52 15.49 35.95 -44.98
N ARG A 53 15.16 37.24 -45.12
CA ARG A 53 14.81 38.07 -43.95
C ARG A 53 13.43 37.73 -43.39
N THR A 54 12.44 37.50 -44.25
CA THR A 54 11.08 37.13 -43.87
C THR A 54 10.48 36.06 -44.80
N ALA A 55 9.54 35.27 -44.28
CA ALA A 55 8.68 34.37 -45.05
C ALA A 55 7.25 34.36 -44.49
N ASN A 56 6.23 34.25 -45.36
CA ASN A 56 4.83 34.17 -44.91
C ASN A 56 4.49 32.79 -44.35
N SER A 57 4.83 31.72 -45.07
CA SER A 57 4.64 30.35 -44.58
C SER A 57 5.75 29.44 -45.07
N ILE A 58 6.23 28.56 -44.19
CA ILE A 58 7.14 27.46 -44.51
C ILE A 58 6.54 26.18 -43.95
N ILE A 59 6.33 25.20 -44.83
CA ILE A 59 5.85 23.86 -44.49
C ILE A 59 6.94 22.88 -44.85
N VAL A 60 7.50 22.20 -43.86
CA VAL A 60 8.48 21.12 -44.01
C VAL A 60 7.77 19.80 -43.78
N THR A 61 7.76 18.92 -44.78
CA THR A 61 7.08 17.63 -44.65
C THR A 61 7.66 16.53 -45.52
N GLY A 62 7.97 15.37 -44.93
CA GLY A 62 8.52 14.22 -45.63
C GLY A 62 9.54 13.47 -44.77
N ALA A 63 9.33 12.16 -44.62
CA ALA A 63 10.14 11.30 -43.75
C ALA A 63 11.64 11.24 -44.13
N GLY A 64 11.99 11.60 -45.37
CA GLY A 64 13.37 11.69 -45.83
C GLY A 64 14.10 12.99 -45.44
N ILE A 65 13.43 13.93 -44.79
CA ILE A 65 14.04 15.15 -44.25
C ILE A 65 14.50 14.84 -42.82
N THR A 66 15.81 14.90 -42.58
CA THR A 66 16.42 14.53 -41.30
C THR A 66 17.13 15.71 -40.63
N ASP A 67 17.34 16.81 -41.34
CA ASP A 67 18.00 18.01 -40.85
C ASP A 67 17.37 19.26 -41.47
N ILE A 68 17.05 20.26 -40.65
CA ILE A 68 16.55 21.57 -41.10
C ILE A 68 17.33 22.75 -40.52
N SER A 69 18.47 22.48 -39.87
CA SER A 69 19.31 23.50 -39.25
C SER A 69 19.84 24.54 -40.25
N SER A 70 19.88 24.19 -41.54
CA SER A 70 20.25 25.06 -42.66
C SER A 70 19.19 26.09 -43.06
N LEU A 71 17.96 26.00 -42.53
CA LEU A 71 16.89 26.96 -42.82
C LEU A 71 17.22 28.35 -42.26
N ASP A 72 17.75 29.21 -43.13
CA ASP A 72 18.13 30.60 -42.78
C ASP A 72 16.97 31.58 -43.04
N VAL A 73 16.06 31.67 -42.07
CA VAL A 73 14.93 32.62 -42.08
C VAL A 73 14.78 33.30 -40.73
N ALA A 74 15.04 34.61 -40.67
CA ALA A 74 15.03 35.34 -39.40
C ALA A 74 13.62 35.48 -38.78
N ALA A 75 12.58 35.71 -39.60
CA ALA A 75 11.21 35.87 -39.14
C ALA A 75 10.19 35.20 -40.07
N VAL A 76 9.28 34.41 -39.51
CA VAL A 76 8.28 33.64 -40.26
C VAL A 76 6.87 33.89 -39.74
N GLY A 77 5.89 33.95 -40.64
CA GLY A 77 4.47 33.96 -40.27
C GLY A 77 4.06 32.63 -39.65
N THR A 78 3.95 31.59 -40.48
CA THR A 78 3.62 30.22 -40.08
C THR A 78 4.76 29.26 -40.42
N LEU A 79 5.24 28.50 -39.44
CA LEU A 79 6.22 27.43 -39.62
C LEU A 79 5.62 26.10 -39.19
N VAL A 80 5.52 25.16 -40.13
CA VAL A 80 4.97 23.81 -39.89
C VAL A 80 6.06 22.79 -40.19
N ILE A 81 6.34 21.91 -39.24
CA ILE A 81 7.32 20.82 -39.35
C ILE A 81 6.57 19.53 -39.00
N ARG A 82 6.25 18.74 -40.03
CA ARG A 82 5.41 17.55 -39.83
C ARG A 82 5.76 16.35 -40.66
N ASN A 83 5.61 15.15 -40.08
CA ASN A 83 5.91 13.88 -40.74
C ASN A 83 7.34 13.86 -41.33
N THR A 84 8.33 14.29 -40.55
CA THR A 84 9.76 14.29 -40.93
C THR A 84 10.52 13.17 -40.23
N GLY A 85 11.73 12.87 -40.71
CA GLY A 85 12.67 11.93 -40.07
C GLY A 85 13.69 12.62 -39.16
N ILE A 86 13.40 13.84 -38.70
CA ILE A 86 14.27 14.61 -37.80
C ILE A 86 14.26 13.94 -36.42
N VAL A 87 15.45 13.71 -35.86
CA VAL A 87 15.63 13.16 -34.51
C VAL A 87 15.77 14.26 -33.47
N SER A 88 16.56 15.29 -33.78
CA SER A 88 16.76 16.46 -32.91
C SER A 88 16.46 17.72 -33.70
N LEU A 89 15.49 18.50 -33.26
CA LEU A 89 15.03 19.70 -33.96
C LEU A 89 15.82 20.94 -33.53
N ALA A 90 16.44 21.61 -34.50
CA ALA A 90 17.10 22.90 -34.30
C ALA A 90 16.74 23.91 -35.40
N LEU A 91 16.55 25.18 -35.01
CA LEU A 91 16.22 26.33 -35.85
C LEU A 91 17.10 27.54 -35.51
N PRO A 92 18.44 27.43 -35.58
CA PRO A 92 19.37 28.42 -35.01
C PRO A 92 19.26 29.83 -35.63
N HIS A 93 18.64 29.95 -36.80
CA HIS A 93 18.50 31.20 -37.53
C HIS A 93 17.11 31.85 -37.40
N THR A 94 16.12 31.14 -36.84
CA THR A 94 14.74 31.66 -36.71
C THR A 94 14.57 32.41 -35.41
N THR A 95 14.36 33.73 -35.46
CA THR A 95 14.25 34.56 -34.25
C THR A 95 12.82 34.82 -33.81
N SER A 96 11.85 34.85 -34.75
CA SER A 96 10.46 35.14 -34.40
C SER A 96 9.42 34.43 -35.28
N VAL A 97 8.32 34.01 -34.65
CA VAL A 97 7.15 33.41 -35.31
C VAL A 97 5.92 34.26 -35.05
N ALA A 98 5.22 34.69 -36.10
CA ALA A 98 4.13 35.66 -35.97
C ALA A 98 2.74 35.03 -35.82
N THR A 99 2.50 33.87 -36.42
CA THR A 99 1.16 33.28 -36.53
C THR A 99 1.07 31.90 -35.92
N MET A 100 1.98 30.98 -36.26
CA MET A 100 1.94 29.62 -35.71
C MET A 100 3.29 28.91 -35.88
N LEU A 101 3.71 28.18 -34.85
CA LEU A 101 4.76 27.15 -34.92
C LEU A 101 4.11 25.80 -34.65
N GLU A 102 4.14 24.90 -35.63
CA GLU A 102 3.60 23.54 -35.51
C GLU A 102 4.71 22.52 -35.68
N ILE A 103 4.85 21.61 -34.72
CA ILE A 103 5.75 20.47 -34.72
C ILE A 103 4.86 19.24 -34.50
N SER A 104 4.48 18.56 -35.58
CA SER A 104 3.44 17.52 -35.53
C SER A 104 3.77 16.21 -36.25
N GLY A 105 3.44 15.05 -35.67
CA GLY A 105 3.54 13.76 -36.36
C GLY A 105 4.98 13.35 -36.75
N ASN A 106 6.01 13.82 -36.04
CA ASN A 106 7.40 13.44 -36.30
C ASN A 106 7.77 12.22 -35.45
N GLU A 107 7.60 11.02 -36.01
CA GLU A 107 7.74 9.75 -35.28
C GLU A 107 9.14 9.50 -34.69
N SER A 108 10.18 10.10 -35.29
CA SER A 108 11.59 9.94 -34.86
C SER A 108 12.11 11.04 -33.93
N LEU A 109 11.32 12.09 -33.70
CA LEU A 109 11.76 13.27 -32.95
C LEU A 109 11.87 12.94 -31.46
N THR A 110 13.06 13.05 -30.89
CA THR A 110 13.34 12.82 -29.48
C THR A 110 13.47 14.11 -28.68
N ASP A 111 13.90 15.20 -29.33
CA ASP A 111 14.17 16.47 -28.65
C ASP A 111 13.97 17.70 -29.55
N VAL A 112 13.56 18.79 -28.91
CA VAL A 112 13.59 20.15 -29.47
C VAL A 112 14.78 20.88 -28.82
N ALA A 113 15.93 20.83 -29.48
CA ALA A 113 17.22 21.26 -28.92
C ALA A 113 17.42 22.79 -28.85
N ASP A 114 17.58 23.45 -29.98
CA ASP A 114 17.77 24.92 -30.04
C ASP A 114 16.84 25.52 -31.10
N LEU A 115 15.72 26.09 -30.65
CA LEU A 115 14.79 26.73 -31.57
C LEU A 115 15.29 28.08 -32.09
N GLY A 116 16.27 28.75 -31.47
CA GLY A 116 16.65 30.13 -31.80
C GLY A 116 15.55 31.20 -31.62
N VAL A 117 14.28 30.78 -31.50
CA VAL A 117 13.08 31.60 -31.44
C VAL A 117 13.00 32.33 -30.11
N LYS A 118 12.94 33.65 -30.16
CA LYS A 118 12.87 34.53 -28.99
C LYS A 118 11.50 35.13 -28.78
N PHE A 119 10.71 35.27 -29.85
CA PHE A 119 9.42 35.95 -29.83
C PHE A 119 8.38 35.17 -30.62
N VAL A 120 7.27 34.85 -29.97
CA VAL A 120 6.15 34.16 -30.62
C VAL A 120 4.87 34.97 -30.40
N ILE A 121 4.27 35.46 -31.48
CA ILE A 121 3.03 36.24 -31.38
C ILE A 121 1.80 35.31 -31.38
N GLY A 122 1.82 34.28 -32.23
CA GLY A 122 0.73 33.31 -32.36
C GLY A 122 0.94 32.03 -31.56
N ASP A 123 0.33 30.94 -32.02
CA ASP A 123 0.24 29.70 -31.24
C ASP A 123 1.44 28.77 -31.48
N ILE A 124 1.77 27.94 -30.49
CA ILE A 124 2.73 26.84 -30.61
C ILE A 124 1.98 25.53 -30.42
N HIS A 125 2.14 24.62 -31.38
CA HIS A 125 1.57 23.28 -31.38
C HIS A 125 2.71 22.25 -31.40
N ILE A 126 2.78 21.42 -30.37
CA ILE A 126 3.68 20.26 -30.28
C ILE A 126 2.79 19.03 -30.13
N GLU A 127 2.52 18.36 -31.24
CA GLU A 127 1.43 17.38 -31.33
C GLU A 127 1.89 16.04 -31.91
N ASP A 128 1.44 14.92 -31.34
CA ASP A 128 1.64 13.58 -31.93
C ASP A 128 3.11 13.24 -32.27
N ASN A 129 4.07 13.59 -31.41
CA ASN A 129 5.47 13.18 -31.54
C ASN A 129 5.78 12.11 -30.46
N PRO A 130 5.56 10.81 -30.75
CA PRO A 130 5.50 9.76 -29.72
C PRO A 130 6.84 9.50 -29.00
N GLN A 131 7.97 9.83 -29.61
CA GLN A 131 9.32 9.65 -29.03
C GLN A 131 9.89 10.91 -28.38
N LEU A 132 9.15 12.03 -28.41
CA LEU A 132 9.64 13.30 -27.88
C LEU A 132 9.71 13.22 -26.35
N THR A 133 10.88 13.48 -25.78
CA THR A 133 11.13 13.50 -24.33
C THR A 133 11.62 14.85 -23.82
N ASP A 134 12.17 15.70 -24.70
CA ASP A 134 12.84 16.94 -24.32
C ASP A 134 12.34 18.14 -25.16
N ILE A 135 11.87 19.18 -24.48
CA ILE A 135 11.45 20.46 -25.09
C ILE A 135 12.26 21.67 -24.59
N SER A 136 13.44 21.42 -24.03
CA SER A 136 14.30 22.44 -23.40
C SER A 136 14.74 23.57 -24.32
N GLY A 137 14.74 23.35 -25.65
CA GLY A 137 14.98 24.40 -26.64
C GLY A 137 13.97 25.55 -26.63
N MET A 138 12.84 25.40 -25.92
CA MET A 138 11.88 26.48 -25.68
C MET A 138 12.31 27.45 -24.58
N LEU A 139 13.29 27.12 -23.73
CA LEU A 139 13.78 28.00 -22.65
C LEU A 139 14.31 29.35 -23.17
N GLY A 140 14.69 29.43 -24.46
CA GLY A 140 15.15 30.65 -25.12
C GLY A 140 14.05 31.66 -25.46
N ILE A 141 12.77 31.29 -25.34
CA ILE A 141 11.63 32.16 -25.65
C ILE A 141 11.51 33.25 -24.58
N LYS A 142 11.50 34.51 -25.01
CA LYS A 142 11.46 35.68 -24.12
C LYS A 142 10.07 36.25 -23.94
N LYS A 143 9.20 36.06 -24.93
CA LYS A 143 7.82 36.54 -24.90
C LYS A 143 6.95 35.74 -25.85
N MET A 144 5.81 35.31 -25.34
CA MET A 144 4.74 34.66 -26.09
C MET A 144 3.42 35.39 -25.86
N THR A 145 2.58 35.55 -26.90
CA THR A 145 1.23 36.14 -26.75
C THR A 145 0.09 35.22 -27.18
N GLY A 146 0.39 34.14 -27.91
CA GLY A 146 -0.58 33.10 -28.25
C GLY A 146 -0.60 31.95 -27.24
N LYS A 147 -1.22 30.84 -27.62
CA LYS A 147 -1.42 29.65 -26.79
C LYS A 147 -0.40 28.56 -27.08
N LEU A 148 -0.08 27.78 -26.06
CA LEU A 148 0.78 26.61 -26.15
C LEU A 148 -0.06 25.33 -26.04
N TYR A 149 -0.03 24.51 -27.08
CA TYR A 149 -0.66 23.21 -27.15
C TYR A 149 0.42 22.13 -27.16
N VAL A 150 0.40 21.26 -26.16
CA VAL A 150 1.28 20.08 -26.09
C VAL A 150 0.39 18.86 -25.93
N THR A 151 0.18 18.12 -27.02
CA THR A 151 -0.80 17.02 -27.02
C THR A 151 -0.33 15.77 -27.75
N GLY A 152 -0.72 14.58 -27.31
CA GLY A 152 -0.40 13.35 -28.06
C GLY A 152 1.08 12.91 -28.02
N ASN A 153 1.92 13.50 -27.15
CA ASN A 153 3.33 13.16 -27.04
C ASN A 153 3.55 12.13 -25.93
N SER A 154 3.37 10.85 -26.24
CA SER A 154 3.30 9.75 -25.25
C SER A 154 4.54 9.55 -24.37
N SER A 155 5.69 10.10 -24.75
CA SER A 155 6.95 10.02 -23.98
C SER A 155 7.31 11.33 -23.25
N LEU A 156 6.54 12.40 -23.43
CA LEU A 156 6.85 13.73 -22.90
C LEU A 156 6.04 14.05 -21.64
N GLY A 157 6.70 14.64 -20.65
CA GLY A 157 6.03 15.36 -19.56
C GLY A 157 5.83 14.58 -18.26
N GLU A 158 6.49 13.44 -18.06
CA GLU A 158 6.53 12.75 -16.76
C GLU A 158 6.84 13.74 -15.62
N ASP A 159 5.95 13.83 -14.62
CA ASP A 159 6.09 14.81 -13.54
C ASP A 159 7.12 14.37 -12.50
N LYS A 160 8.24 15.12 -12.40
CA LYS A 160 9.30 14.86 -11.42
C LYS A 160 9.66 16.16 -10.67
N PRO A 161 9.37 16.26 -9.36
CA PRO A 161 9.49 17.51 -8.60
C PRO A 161 10.95 17.93 -8.34
N ASP A 162 11.89 16.98 -8.36
CA ASP A 162 13.32 17.24 -8.07
C ASP A 162 14.18 17.47 -9.33
N GLU A 163 13.59 17.44 -10.51
CA GLU A 163 14.30 17.64 -11.78
C GLU A 163 14.45 19.13 -12.14
N PRO A 164 15.51 19.53 -12.87
CA PRO A 164 15.76 20.93 -13.22
C PRO A 164 14.69 21.52 -14.16
N ASP A 165 14.66 22.84 -14.28
CA ASP A 165 13.76 23.59 -15.18
C ASP A 165 13.82 23.15 -16.66
N SER A 166 14.90 22.47 -17.06
CA SER A 166 15.07 21.94 -18.42
C SER A 166 14.40 20.60 -18.66
N TYR A 167 13.88 19.93 -17.64
CA TYR A 167 13.32 18.58 -17.75
C TYR A 167 11.82 18.59 -18.05
N GLY A 168 11.38 17.82 -19.05
CA GLY A 168 9.95 17.56 -19.31
C GLY A 168 9.09 18.82 -19.31
N PHE A 169 8.02 18.83 -18.50
CA PHE A 169 7.14 20.00 -18.37
C PHE A 169 7.66 21.09 -17.43
N ASN A 170 8.78 20.89 -16.72
CA ASN A 170 9.39 21.98 -15.93
C ASN A 170 9.82 23.15 -16.83
N VAL A 171 10.05 22.89 -18.12
CA VAL A 171 10.26 23.95 -19.13
C VAL A 171 9.05 24.88 -19.20
N ILE A 172 7.83 24.33 -19.21
CA ILE A 172 6.58 25.10 -19.24
C ILE A 172 6.40 25.87 -17.93
N LYS A 173 6.66 25.22 -16.79
CA LYS A 173 6.65 25.87 -15.46
C LYS A 173 7.62 27.05 -15.41
N TYR A 174 8.82 26.90 -15.95
CA TYR A 174 9.81 27.97 -16.05
C TYR A 174 9.29 29.15 -16.88
N LEU A 175 8.70 28.88 -18.05
CA LEU A 175 8.16 29.92 -18.93
C LEU A 175 7.00 30.68 -18.24
N ILE A 176 6.11 29.98 -17.54
CA ILE A 176 5.03 30.59 -16.74
C ILE A 176 5.60 31.45 -15.61
N SER A 177 6.54 30.90 -14.83
CA SER A 177 7.14 31.58 -13.67
C SER A 177 7.90 32.84 -14.07
N ASN A 178 8.44 32.89 -15.28
CA ASN A 178 9.13 34.05 -15.85
C ASN A 178 8.21 35.00 -16.64
N SER A 179 6.89 34.82 -16.56
CA SER A 179 5.89 35.64 -17.27
C SER A 179 6.11 35.67 -18.80
N VAL A 180 6.61 34.58 -19.37
CA VAL A 180 6.75 34.43 -20.83
C VAL A 180 5.40 34.15 -21.47
N LEU A 181 4.56 33.36 -20.79
CA LEU A 181 3.16 33.08 -21.09
C LEU A 181 2.36 32.89 -19.80
N ASP A 182 1.03 33.00 -19.90
CA ASP A 182 0.12 32.76 -18.76
C ASP A 182 -0.26 31.28 -18.68
N ALA A 183 -0.47 30.75 -17.46
CA ALA A 183 -0.86 29.36 -17.24
C ALA A 183 -2.18 28.98 -17.96
N GLU A 184 -3.13 29.90 -18.03
CA GLU A 184 -4.41 29.72 -18.74
C GLU A 184 -4.26 29.61 -20.27
N SER A 185 -3.09 29.96 -20.80
CA SER A 185 -2.77 29.87 -22.23
C SER A 185 -2.10 28.54 -22.60
N VAL A 186 -2.00 27.59 -21.67
CA VAL A 186 -1.39 26.27 -21.88
C VAL A 186 -2.45 25.19 -21.89
N THR A 187 -2.37 24.26 -22.84
CA THR A 187 -3.20 23.06 -22.92
C THR A 187 -2.31 21.82 -22.99
N LEU A 188 -2.47 20.92 -22.02
CA LEU A 188 -1.76 19.65 -21.91
C LEU A 188 -2.77 18.50 -21.96
N SER A 189 -2.64 17.58 -22.91
CA SER A 189 -3.53 16.41 -23.00
C SER A 189 -2.88 15.25 -23.75
N ASN A 190 -3.23 14.01 -23.39
CA ASN A 190 -2.76 12.80 -24.10
C ASN A 190 -1.21 12.71 -24.24
N ASN A 191 -0.44 13.21 -23.27
CA ASN A 191 1.02 13.09 -23.25
C ASN A 191 1.44 11.84 -22.44
N HIS A 192 2.62 11.82 -21.81
CA HIS A 192 3.04 10.70 -20.96
C HIS A 192 1.99 10.34 -19.90
N PRO A 193 1.77 9.06 -19.55
CA PRO A 193 0.74 8.66 -18.57
C PRO A 193 0.87 9.30 -17.19
N LEU A 194 2.09 9.68 -16.80
CA LEU A 194 2.41 10.39 -15.56
C LEU A 194 2.57 11.91 -15.77
N ALA A 195 2.17 12.43 -16.93
CA ALA A 195 2.20 13.87 -17.18
C ALA A 195 0.99 14.55 -16.58
N VAL A 196 1.20 15.72 -15.97
CA VAL A 196 0.10 16.56 -15.51
C VAL A 196 -0.67 17.14 -16.69
N THR A 197 -1.99 17.18 -16.57
CA THR A 197 -2.89 17.83 -17.53
C THR A 197 -3.22 19.26 -17.14
N ASP A 198 -3.04 19.60 -15.86
CA ASP A 198 -3.13 20.95 -15.33
C ASP A 198 -1.73 21.56 -15.20
N PRO A 199 -1.42 22.65 -15.94
CA PRO A 199 -0.12 23.34 -15.86
C PRO A 199 0.26 23.82 -14.46
N SER A 200 -0.72 24.04 -13.56
CA SER A 200 -0.45 24.46 -12.18
C SER A 200 0.15 23.35 -11.32
N LEU A 201 -0.01 22.08 -11.72
CA LEU A 201 0.47 20.91 -11.00
C LEU A 201 1.89 20.48 -11.39
N ILE A 202 2.53 21.16 -12.36
CA ILE A 202 3.88 20.80 -12.81
C ILE A 202 4.89 20.89 -11.66
N GLY A 203 5.61 19.79 -11.45
CA GLY A 203 6.65 19.59 -10.45
C GLY A 203 6.10 19.48 -9.02
N GLN A 204 4.90 18.93 -8.84
CA GLN A 204 4.29 18.71 -7.51
C GLN A 204 4.37 17.25 -7.03
N GLY A 205 4.87 16.32 -7.85
CA GLY A 205 5.30 14.99 -7.39
C GLY A 205 4.17 14.04 -7.02
N GLY A 206 3.34 13.69 -8.00
CA GLY A 206 2.37 12.60 -7.86
C GLY A 206 3.04 11.23 -7.98
N GLU A 207 2.87 10.36 -6.98
CA GLU A 207 3.10 8.92 -7.16
C GLU A 207 1.92 8.31 -7.94
N SER A 208 2.12 7.09 -8.46
CA SER A 208 1.17 6.34 -9.30
C SER A 208 -0.27 6.44 -8.78
N GLY A 209 -1.13 7.17 -9.49
CA GLY A 209 -2.55 7.37 -9.13
C GLY A 209 -3.05 8.82 -9.13
N GLY A 210 -2.17 9.82 -9.30
CA GLY A 210 -2.59 11.22 -9.44
C GLY A 210 -3.05 11.91 -8.15
N VAL A 211 -2.50 11.49 -7.00
CA VAL A 211 -2.81 12.02 -5.67
C VAL A 211 -1.66 12.94 -5.20
N TYR A 212 -1.95 14.22 -4.99
CA TYR A 212 -0.93 15.27 -4.79
C TYR A 212 -0.97 15.89 -3.40
N SER A 213 0.12 16.55 -2.99
CA SER A 213 0.18 17.33 -1.75
C SER A 213 -0.16 18.80 -2.00
N TYR A 214 -0.91 19.42 -1.10
CA TYR A 214 -1.38 20.80 -1.28
C TYR A 214 -1.10 21.69 -0.08
N MET A 215 -0.86 22.97 -0.34
CA MET A 215 -0.71 24.01 0.68
C MET A 215 -1.77 25.10 0.50
N ILE A 216 -2.48 25.43 1.58
CA ILE A 216 -3.58 26.40 1.60
C ILE A 216 -3.30 27.49 2.63
N LYS A 217 -3.32 28.75 2.22
CA LYS A 217 -2.89 29.89 3.05
C LYS A 217 -4.01 30.86 3.41
N SER A 218 -5.19 30.71 2.81
CA SER A 218 -6.33 31.59 3.07
C SER A 218 -7.68 30.94 2.72
N ASP A 219 -8.77 31.50 3.25
CA ASP A 219 -10.13 31.11 2.87
C ASP A 219 -10.40 31.31 1.36
N ALA A 220 -9.79 32.31 0.74
CA ALA A 220 -9.90 32.53 -0.71
C ALA A 220 -9.21 31.41 -1.50
N GLU A 221 -8.04 30.95 -1.04
CA GLU A 221 -7.37 29.77 -1.62
C GLU A 221 -8.19 28.50 -1.37
N ALA A 222 -8.75 28.32 -0.16
CA ALA A 222 -9.67 27.22 0.11
C ALA A 222 -10.92 27.24 -0.79
N ALA A 223 -11.44 28.43 -1.10
CA ALA A 223 -12.58 28.61 -2.02
C ALA A 223 -12.20 28.34 -3.49
N ALA A 224 -11.00 28.74 -3.91
CA ALA A 224 -10.48 28.47 -5.26
C ALA A 224 -9.93 27.05 -5.43
N PHE A 225 -9.65 26.35 -4.32
CA PHE A 225 -9.07 25.02 -4.31
C PHE A 225 -9.90 24.05 -5.15
N SER A 226 -9.27 23.35 -6.09
CA SER A 226 -9.95 22.42 -6.99
C SER A 226 -9.01 21.25 -7.29
N PRO A 227 -8.82 20.31 -6.36
CA PRO A 227 -7.95 19.16 -6.59
C PRO A 227 -8.53 18.30 -7.72
N GLY A 228 -7.65 17.61 -8.47
CA GLY A 228 -8.05 16.72 -9.57
C GLY A 228 -8.92 15.52 -9.15
N GLY A 229 -8.98 15.24 -7.84
CA GLY A 229 -9.85 14.26 -7.20
C GLY A 229 -10.12 14.64 -5.75
N LYS A 230 -10.98 13.89 -5.05
CA LYS A 230 -11.29 14.15 -3.63
C LYS A 230 -10.24 13.59 -2.66
N GLU A 231 -9.29 12.81 -3.16
CA GLU A 231 -8.20 12.23 -2.38
C GLU A 231 -6.91 13.02 -2.63
N ILE A 232 -6.18 13.32 -1.56
CA ILE A 232 -4.93 14.07 -1.60
C ILE A 232 -3.87 13.39 -0.72
N LYS A 233 -2.60 13.62 -1.02
CA LYS A 233 -1.46 13.00 -0.32
C LYS A 233 -1.24 13.69 1.02
N ASN A 234 -0.86 14.96 1.00
CA ASN A 234 -0.73 15.77 2.21
C ASN A 234 -1.54 17.07 2.09
N LEU A 235 -1.99 17.60 3.22
CA LEU A 235 -2.60 18.92 3.28
C LEU A 235 -1.91 19.78 4.32
N THR A 236 -1.36 20.91 3.89
CA THR A 236 -0.80 21.92 4.79
C THR A 236 -1.63 23.19 4.74
N VAL A 237 -2.38 23.44 5.79
CA VAL A 237 -3.09 24.70 6.01
C VAL A 237 -2.20 25.60 6.86
N THR A 238 -1.89 26.81 6.38
CA THR A 238 -0.97 27.70 7.09
C THR A 238 -1.40 29.16 7.15
N GLY A 239 -1.13 29.81 8.29
CA GLY A 239 -1.34 31.23 8.51
C GLY A 239 -2.76 31.61 8.95
N PRO A 240 -2.94 32.84 9.48
CA PRO A 240 -4.13 33.24 10.22
C PRO A 240 -5.37 33.49 9.34
N ASN A 241 -5.21 33.45 8.02
CA ASN A 241 -6.26 33.78 7.06
C ASN A 241 -7.12 32.57 6.67
N VAL A 242 -6.92 31.42 7.32
CA VAL A 242 -7.80 30.27 7.21
C VAL A 242 -8.67 30.18 8.45
N SER A 243 -9.98 30.29 8.26
CA SER A 243 -11.00 30.24 9.31
C SER A 243 -11.76 28.90 9.30
N ASP A 244 -12.71 28.75 10.22
CA ASP A 244 -13.62 27.59 10.23
C ASP A 244 -14.36 27.42 8.87
N ASP A 245 -14.69 28.52 8.19
CA ASP A 245 -15.34 28.52 6.88
C ASP A 245 -14.39 28.01 5.78
N GLY A 246 -13.12 28.43 5.80
CA GLY A 246 -12.09 27.90 4.91
C GLY A 246 -11.89 26.40 5.10
N MET A 247 -11.82 25.94 6.34
CA MET A 247 -11.75 24.51 6.65
C MET A 247 -13.00 23.75 6.18
N ALA A 248 -14.20 24.33 6.32
CA ALA A 248 -15.43 23.74 5.79
C ALA A 248 -15.43 23.64 4.25
N LEU A 249 -14.88 24.64 3.56
CA LEU A 249 -14.71 24.61 2.10
C LEU A 249 -13.75 23.51 1.67
N LEU A 250 -12.62 23.34 2.37
CA LEU A 250 -11.70 22.23 2.12
C LEU A 250 -12.37 20.88 2.33
N ALA A 251 -13.10 20.72 3.44
CA ALA A 251 -13.85 19.48 3.73
C ALA A 251 -14.97 19.17 2.73
N SER A 252 -15.47 20.17 1.99
CA SER A 252 -16.43 19.94 0.90
C SER A 252 -15.80 19.39 -0.38
N LYS A 253 -14.47 19.50 -0.50
CA LYS A 253 -13.68 19.18 -1.71
C LYS A 253 -12.76 17.98 -1.52
N ILE A 254 -12.39 17.69 -0.27
CA ILE A 254 -11.49 16.61 0.11
C ILE A 254 -12.31 15.57 0.89
N SER A 255 -12.20 14.30 0.51
CA SER A 255 -12.73 13.17 1.26
C SER A 255 -11.63 12.41 2.01
N VAL A 256 -10.41 12.37 1.49
CA VAL A 256 -9.28 11.62 2.08
C VAL A 256 -8.00 12.43 2.04
N VAL A 257 -7.28 12.46 3.17
CA VAL A 257 -5.86 12.84 3.26
C VAL A 257 -5.07 11.58 3.61
N GLN A 258 -4.28 11.06 2.66
CA GLN A 258 -3.61 9.77 2.82
C GLN A 258 -2.40 9.84 3.78
N GLY A 259 -1.65 10.94 3.70
CA GLY A 259 -0.48 11.22 4.52
C GLY A 259 -0.78 12.22 5.64
N THR A 260 0.08 13.22 5.78
CA THR A 260 0.02 14.19 6.88
C THR A 260 -0.96 15.33 6.60
N LEU A 261 -1.85 15.58 7.55
CA LEU A 261 -2.62 16.81 7.67
C LEU A 261 -1.93 17.74 8.67
N THR A 262 -1.46 18.89 8.20
CA THR A 262 -0.91 19.95 9.05
C THR A 262 -1.79 21.19 9.00
N VAL A 263 -2.20 21.68 10.16
CA VAL A 263 -2.84 22.98 10.33
C VAL A 263 -1.97 23.82 11.26
N ASP A 264 -1.36 24.87 10.71
CA ASP A 264 -0.37 25.69 11.39
C ASP A 264 -0.71 27.18 11.31
N GLY A 265 -1.09 27.79 12.43
CA GLY A 265 -1.33 29.24 12.48
C GLY A 265 -2.72 29.65 12.03
N ALA A 266 -3.64 28.71 11.79
CA ALA A 266 -5.00 28.98 11.37
C ALA A 266 -5.87 29.56 12.50
N SER A 267 -6.86 30.38 12.13
CA SER A 267 -7.80 31.03 13.05
C SER A 267 -9.07 30.19 13.20
N LEU A 268 -8.96 29.06 13.91
CA LEU A 268 -10.07 28.11 14.09
C LEU A 268 -10.72 28.19 15.47
N LYS A 269 -12.05 28.08 15.54
CA LYS A 269 -12.83 27.95 16.78
C LYS A 269 -13.24 26.50 17.02
N THR A 270 -13.31 25.68 15.97
CA THR A 270 -13.76 24.29 16.05
C THR A 270 -13.04 23.39 15.05
N THR A 271 -12.97 22.12 15.40
CA THR A 271 -12.53 21.02 14.53
C THR A 271 -13.67 20.42 13.70
N GLU A 272 -14.94 20.64 14.09
CA GLU A 272 -16.14 20.03 13.47
C GLU A 272 -16.35 20.43 11.99
N THR A 273 -15.71 21.49 11.53
CA THR A 273 -15.83 21.92 10.14
C THR A 273 -15.11 20.99 9.18
N PHE A 274 -14.07 20.28 9.64
CA PHE A 274 -13.21 19.42 8.83
C PHE A 274 -13.12 17.99 9.36
N PHE A 275 -12.74 17.83 10.63
CA PHE A 275 -12.55 16.52 11.24
C PHE A 275 -13.91 15.82 11.43
N GLY A 276 -13.93 14.51 11.15
CA GLY A 276 -15.16 13.71 11.09
C GLY A 276 -15.91 13.80 9.76
N LYS A 277 -15.44 14.62 8.81
CA LYS A 277 -15.92 14.68 7.42
C LYS A 277 -14.87 14.23 6.40
N VAL A 278 -13.60 14.46 6.71
CA VAL A 278 -12.45 14.03 5.91
C VAL A 278 -11.76 12.89 6.64
N ASP A 279 -11.54 11.79 5.92
CA ASP A 279 -10.76 10.65 6.41
C ASP A 279 -9.27 10.99 6.39
N CYS A 280 -8.64 11.05 7.55
CA CYS A 280 -7.22 11.38 7.70
C CYS A 280 -6.47 10.09 8.05
N GLN A 281 -5.74 9.56 7.08
CA GLN A 281 -5.12 8.23 7.15
C GLN A 281 -3.65 8.26 7.58
N GLY A 282 -3.10 9.43 7.93
CA GLY A 282 -1.75 9.59 8.45
C GLY A 282 -1.68 10.54 9.65
N SER A 283 -0.55 11.22 9.86
CA SER A 283 -0.36 12.12 11.01
C SER A 283 -1.29 13.33 10.96
N ILE A 284 -1.75 13.76 12.14
CA ILE A 284 -2.55 14.96 12.34
C ILE A 284 -1.76 15.93 13.21
N ILE A 285 -1.40 17.07 12.63
CA ILE A 285 -0.62 18.11 13.29
C ILE A 285 -1.47 19.38 13.37
N LEU A 286 -1.84 19.79 14.58
CA LEU A 286 -2.48 21.06 14.87
C LEU A 286 -1.53 21.93 15.69
N ARG A 287 -1.07 23.04 15.12
CA ARG A 287 -0.14 23.93 15.81
C ARG A 287 -0.48 25.41 15.63
N ASN A 288 -0.12 26.22 16.62
CA ASN A 288 -0.28 27.69 16.59
C ASN A 288 -1.72 28.16 16.30
N ILE A 289 -2.73 27.45 16.79
CA ILE A 289 -4.13 27.78 16.49
C ILE A 289 -4.60 28.94 17.39
N THR A 290 -5.00 30.06 16.77
CA THR A 290 -5.31 31.31 17.49
C THR A 290 -6.75 31.79 17.26
N THR A 291 -7.71 31.51 18.17
CA THR A 291 -8.97 32.30 18.30
C THR A 291 -9.64 32.23 19.68
N TYR A 292 -10.36 33.31 20.08
CA TYR A 292 -11.78 33.31 20.51
C TYR A 292 -12.37 34.76 20.43
N ASP A 293 -13.71 34.91 20.44
CA ASP A 293 -14.46 36.20 20.40
C ASP A 293 -14.66 36.81 21.81
N GLU A 294 -14.27 38.07 22.01
CA GLU A 294 -14.26 38.79 23.29
C GLU A 294 -15.63 38.95 23.98
N SER A 295 -16.75 38.63 23.30
CA SER A 295 -18.10 38.99 23.76
C SER A 295 -18.84 37.96 24.63
N GLY A 296 -18.32 36.72 24.79
CA GLY A 296 -19.00 35.60 25.46
C GLY A 296 -18.37 35.12 26.78
N SER A 297 -19.20 34.60 27.71
CA SER A 297 -18.78 34.18 29.05
C SER A 297 -18.15 32.79 29.16
N ASN A 298 -17.98 32.04 28.06
CA ASN A 298 -17.28 30.75 28.01
C ASN A 298 -16.32 30.70 26.81
N LYS A 299 -15.02 30.51 27.05
CA LYS A 299 -13.93 30.67 26.08
C LYS A 299 -13.22 29.33 25.79
N PHE A 300 -13.63 28.53 24.79
CA PHE A 300 -12.96 27.26 24.48
C PHE A 300 -12.89 26.95 22.96
N PHE A 301 -11.86 26.20 22.56
CA PHE A 301 -11.68 25.61 21.23
C PHE A 301 -12.33 24.22 21.19
N ASN A 302 -13.24 24.02 20.24
CA ASN A 302 -14.09 22.84 20.19
C ASN A 302 -13.42 21.67 19.44
N THR A 303 -13.23 20.55 20.13
CA THR A 303 -12.56 19.34 19.60
C THR A 303 -13.52 18.28 19.04
N ASN A 304 -14.83 18.54 19.02
CA ASN A 304 -15.84 17.54 18.70
C ASN A 304 -15.77 16.95 17.28
N GLY A 305 -15.00 17.53 16.36
CA GLY A 305 -14.74 16.89 15.05
C GLY A 305 -14.07 15.51 15.20
N PHE A 306 -13.40 15.26 16.32
CA PHE A 306 -12.77 13.98 16.64
C PHE A 306 -13.73 12.93 17.24
N LYS A 307 -15.01 13.25 17.48
CA LYS A 307 -15.95 12.34 18.19
C LYS A 307 -16.13 10.97 17.54
N ASN A 308 -15.88 10.84 16.24
CA ASN A 308 -16.01 9.56 15.52
C ASN A 308 -14.64 8.99 15.12
N ILE A 309 -13.55 9.58 15.60
CA ILE A 309 -12.19 9.15 15.30
C ILE A 309 -11.70 8.33 16.49
N THR A 310 -11.54 7.03 16.28
CA THR A 310 -11.06 6.09 17.31
C THR A 310 -9.57 5.76 17.18
N ARG A 311 -8.99 5.93 15.99
CA ARG A 311 -7.57 5.64 15.74
C ARG A 311 -6.92 6.77 14.93
N ILE A 312 -5.68 7.09 15.29
CA ILE A 312 -4.78 7.94 14.49
C ILE A 312 -3.67 7.06 13.94
N TYR A 313 -3.55 7.00 12.62
CA TYR A 313 -2.63 6.08 11.91
C TYR A 313 -1.17 6.56 11.87
N GLY A 314 -0.90 7.78 12.33
CA GLY A 314 0.44 8.35 12.49
C GLY A 314 0.53 9.12 13.80
N ASP A 315 1.21 10.26 13.78
CA ASP A 315 1.40 11.11 14.95
C ASP A 315 0.17 11.99 15.21
N LEU A 316 -0.12 12.24 16.49
CA LEU A 316 -1.02 13.30 16.92
C LEU A 316 -0.22 14.39 17.64
N VAL A 317 -0.09 15.54 16.99
CA VAL A 317 0.68 16.68 17.51
C VAL A 317 -0.25 17.87 17.73
N LEU A 318 -0.33 18.31 18.98
CA LEU A 318 -1.12 19.46 19.44
C LEU A 318 -0.18 20.48 20.10
N GLU A 319 0.09 21.60 19.44
CA GLU A 319 1.10 22.57 19.91
C GLU A 319 0.60 24.01 19.92
N ASN A 320 0.87 24.74 21.00
CA ASN A 320 0.54 26.17 21.10
C ASN A 320 -0.94 26.46 20.80
N ILE A 321 -1.84 25.75 21.50
CA ILE A 321 -3.30 25.89 21.40
C ILE A 321 -3.85 26.34 22.78
N PRO A 322 -3.80 27.64 23.11
CA PRO A 322 -4.10 28.15 24.45
C PRO A 322 -5.54 27.92 24.90
N TYR A 323 -6.50 27.92 23.98
CA TYR A 323 -7.92 27.78 24.29
C TYR A 323 -8.43 26.35 24.19
N LEU A 324 -7.56 25.35 24.17
CA LEU A 324 -7.92 23.94 24.08
C LEU A 324 -8.69 23.43 25.33
N ILE A 325 -9.32 24.27 26.14
CA ILE A 325 -9.74 24.00 27.53
C ILE A 325 -10.94 23.06 27.72
N HIS A 326 -11.40 22.26 26.76
CA HIS A 326 -12.55 21.35 26.93
C HIS A 326 -12.22 19.89 26.58
N TRP A 327 -11.78 19.13 27.59
CA TRP A 327 -11.21 17.77 27.42
C TRP A 327 -11.99 16.64 28.13
N GLY A 328 -13.01 16.94 28.93
CA GLY A 328 -13.66 15.95 29.79
C GLY A 328 -14.39 14.80 29.06
N ARG A 329 -14.87 13.82 29.85
CA ARG A 329 -15.60 12.63 29.41
C ARG A 329 -16.74 12.99 28.42
N GLY A 330 -16.55 12.72 27.13
CA GLY A 330 -17.48 13.08 26.03
C GLY A 330 -16.99 14.15 25.05
N SER A 331 -15.76 14.66 25.23
CA SER A 331 -15.03 15.49 24.25
C SER A 331 -14.64 14.67 23.01
N GLY A 332 -14.21 15.34 21.93
CA GLY A 332 -13.83 14.65 20.69
C GLY A 332 -12.65 13.69 20.86
N PHE A 333 -11.60 14.11 21.59
CA PHE A 333 -10.42 13.26 21.80
C PHE A 333 -10.67 12.08 22.75
N ALA A 334 -11.71 12.14 23.58
CA ALA A 334 -12.03 11.08 24.52
C ALA A 334 -12.37 9.74 23.85
N GLN A 335 -12.67 9.71 22.54
CA GLN A 335 -12.99 8.50 21.78
C GLN A 335 -11.77 7.84 21.13
N ILE A 336 -10.61 8.51 21.11
CA ILE A 336 -9.38 7.96 20.55
C ILE A 336 -8.90 6.83 21.47
N THR A 337 -8.79 5.63 20.90
CA THR A 337 -8.31 4.42 21.58
C THR A 337 -6.86 4.09 21.25
N GLU A 338 -6.39 4.44 20.05
CA GLU A 338 -5.04 4.09 19.58
C GLU A 338 -4.43 5.22 18.74
N ILE A 339 -3.15 5.47 18.98
CA ILE A 339 -2.29 6.32 18.15
C ILE A 339 -1.10 5.46 17.76
N ASP A 340 -0.90 5.26 16.46
CA ASP A 340 0.14 4.36 15.95
C ASP A 340 1.54 4.99 16.04
N GLY A 341 1.64 6.33 15.96
CA GLY A 341 2.88 7.09 16.15
C GLY A 341 2.98 7.77 17.52
N ASP A 342 3.53 8.98 17.53
CA ASP A 342 3.74 9.77 18.73
C ASP A 342 2.49 10.55 19.14
N LEU A 343 2.29 10.73 20.46
CA LEU A 343 1.34 11.69 21.01
C LEU A 343 2.10 12.84 21.67
N THR A 344 2.06 14.02 21.04
CA THR A 344 2.65 15.24 21.59
C THR A 344 1.58 16.28 21.88
N VAL A 345 1.49 16.74 23.13
CA VAL A 345 0.69 17.90 23.53
C VAL A 345 1.59 18.91 24.23
N ARG A 346 1.80 20.07 23.61
CA ARG A 346 2.72 21.09 24.12
C ARG A 346 2.10 22.48 24.13
N SER A 347 2.33 23.25 25.19
CA SER A 347 1.88 24.65 25.30
C SER A 347 0.38 24.81 25.01
N CYS A 348 -0.45 23.88 25.49
CA CYS A 348 -1.89 23.87 25.29
C CYS A 348 -2.66 24.17 26.58
N GLY A 349 -3.87 24.72 26.44
CA GLY A 349 -4.82 24.83 27.56
C GLY A 349 -5.45 23.47 27.86
N MET A 350 -4.93 22.72 28.83
CA MET A 350 -5.40 21.37 29.13
C MET A 350 -6.32 21.30 30.36
N GLN A 351 -7.36 20.46 30.31
CA GLN A 351 -8.25 20.11 31.45
C GLN A 351 -8.33 18.58 31.60
N GLN A 352 -8.88 18.09 32.73
CA GLN A 352 -8.94 16.64 33.08
C GLN A 352 -9.47 15.73 31.96
N MET A 353 -8.92 14.51 31.85
CA MET A 353 -9.42 13.35 31.08
C MET A 353 -9.48 13.51 29.54
N ALA A 354 -8.50 14.18 28.97
CA ALA A 354 -8.30 14.39 27.53
C ALA A 354 -8.52 13.17 26.63
N PHE A 355 -7.94 12.04 27.04
CA PHE A 355 -7.82 10.84 26.22
C PHE A 355 -8.43 9.65 26.97
N ALA A 356 -9.68 9.81 27.43
CA ALA A 356 -10.31 8.87 28.36
C ALA A 356 -10.24 7.41 27.88
N SER A 357 -10.45 7.15 26.59
CA SER A 357 -10.43 5.80 26.01
C SER A 357 -9.08 5.38 25.41
N LEU A 358 -8.04 6.22 25.49
CA LEU A 358 -6.74 5.92 24.90
C LEU A 358 -6.11 4.74 25.61
N ASN A 359 -5.79 3.71 24.84
CA ASN A 359 -5.22 2.46 25.30
C ASN A 359 -3.76 2.31 24.89
N LYS A 360 -3.38 2.82 23.72
CA LYS A 360 -2.05 2.63 23.15
C LYS A 360 -1.54 3.89 22.45
N VAL A 361 -0.27 4.18 22.69
CA VAL A 361 0.58 5.08 21.90
C VAL A 361 1.75 4.24 21.38
N GLY A 362 1.91 4.16 20.07
CA GLY A 362 2.95 3.33 19.44
C GLY A 362 4.36 3.90 19.55
N GLY A 363 4.49 5.22 19.67
CA GLY A 363 5.76 5.91 19.91
C GLY A 363 5.83 6.63 21.26
N ASP A 364 6.36 7.84 21.27
CA ASP A 364 6.56 8.66 22.47
C ASP A 364 5.25 9.33 22.94
N LEU A 365 5.05 9.39 24.26
CA LEU A 365 3.99 10.15 24.90
C LEU A 365 4.56 11.39 25.59
N THR A 366 4.36 12.57 24.99
CA THR A 366 4.90 13.84 25.50
C THR A 366 3.79 14.83 25.86
N LEU A 367 3.75 15.25 27.13
CA LEU A 367 2.96 16.38 27.62
C LEU A 367 3.88 17.43 28.24
N ALA A 368 4.04 18.56 27.55
CA ALA A 368 5.01 19.59 27.93
C ALA A 368 4.38 20.99 28.02
N ASP A 369 4.73 21.78 29.03
CA ASP A 369 4.36 23.21 29.13
C ASP A 369 2.84 23.48 29.06
N ASN A 370 1.99 22.55 29.49
CA ASN A 370 0.54 22.71 29.37
C ASN A 370 -0.06 23.40 30.60
N CYS A 371 -0.39 24.69 30.48
CA CYS A 371 -1.27 25.45 31.38
C CYS A 371 -1.40 26.91 30.93
N ILE A 372 -2.59 27.35 30.50
CA ILE A 372 -2.81 28.71 29.99
C ILE A 372 -4.05 29.35 30.64
N GLU A 373 -3.81 30.04 31.76
CA GLU A 373 -4.55 31.17 32.39
C GLU A 373 -6.10 31.19 32.54
N LEU A 374 -6.87 30.18 32.12
CA LEU A 374 -8.36 30.24 32.17
C LEU A 374 -9.07 29.22 33.07
N TYR A 375 -8.38 28.16 33.49
CA TYR A 375 -8.92 27.15 34.42
C TYR A 375 -8.12 27.15 35.72
N THR A 376 -8.81 27.24 36.85
CA THR A 376 -8.20 27.33 38.19
C THR A 376 -8.19 26.01 38.95
N GLY A 377 -8.63 24.91 38.32
CA GLY A 377 -8.68 23.58 38.92
C GLY A 377 -7.45 22.74 38.56
N PHE A 378 -7.05 21.85 39.47
CA PHE A 378 -5.99 20.88 39.24
C PHE A 378 -6.50 19.70 38.42
N PHE A 379 -5.63 19.09 37.64
CA PHE A 379 -5.92 17.82 37.00
C PHE A 379 -4.86 16.79 37.34
N TRP A 380 -5.33 15.57 37.54
CA TRP A 380 -4.52 14.43 37.96
C TRP A 380 -4.78 13.20 37.10
N ASN A 381 -5.59 13.30 36.02
CA ASN A 381 -5.88 12.17 35.15
C ASN A 381 -5.91 12.55 33.66
N LEU A 382 -5.06 11.90 32.86
CA LEU A 382 -4.93 12.09 31.42
C LEU A 382 -5.82 11.14 30.61
N ALA A 383 -5.70 9.84 30.87
CA ALA A 383 -6.34 8.74 30.15
C ALA A 383 -6.82 7.71 31.17
N THR A 384 -7.88 6.93 30.94
CA THR A 384 -8.33 5.94 31.95
C THR A 384 -8.05 4.49 31.60
N ASP A 385 -7.59 4.24 30.38
CA ASP A 385 -7.40 2.90 29.82
C ASP A 385 -6.03 2.69 29.17
N LEU A 386 -5.07 3.62 29.39
CA LEU A 386 -3.74 3.55 28.78
C LEU A 386 -2.99 2.34 29.34
N ARG A 387 -2.52 1.47 28.44
CA ARG A 387 -1.78 0.24 28.75
C ARG A 387 -0.38 0.23 28.14
N HIS A 388 -0.19 0.86 26.99
CA HIS A 388 1.04 0.72 26.22
C HIS A 388 1.55 2.08 25.73
N VAL A 389 2.83 2.35 25.99
CA VAL A 389 3.61 3.44 25.39
C VAL A 389 4.85 2.79 24.76
N GLY A 390 4.94 2.82 23.43
CA GLY A 390 6.03 2.15 22.71
C GLY A 390 7.39 2.83 22.87
N GLY A 391 7.40 4.14 23.14
CA GLY A 391 8.60 4.93 23.41
C GLY A 391 8.64 5.50 24.83
N SER A 392 9.14 6.72 24.95
CA SER A 392 9.36 7.43 26.23
C SER A 392 8.09 8.12 26.75
N LEU A 393 7.98 8.21 28.07
CA LEU A 393 6.93 8.96 28.77
C LEU A 393 7.50 10.27 29.32
N THR A 394 7.07 11.40 28.76
CA THR A 394 7.52 12.74 29.16
C THR A 394 6.36 13.58 29.65
N LEU A 395 6.40 14.00 30.91
CA LEU A 395 5.46 14.91 31.55
C LEU A 395 6.25 16.08 32.15
N THR A 396 6.37 17.20 31.44
CA THR A 396 7.22 18.33 31.86
C THR A 396 6.46 19.64 31.95
N ASP A 397 6.69 20.42 32.99
CA ASP A 397 6.26 21.82 33.09
C ASP A 397 4.73 22.01 32.92
N ASN A 398 3.93 21.05 33.37
CA ASN A 398 2.47 21.15 33.38
C ASN A 398 2.00 21.73 34.73
N ASP A 399 1.80 23.05 34.81
CA ASP A 399 1.62 23.78 36.08
C ASP A 399 0.44 23.32 36.96
N HIS A 400 -0.59 22.71 36.38
CA HIS A 400 -1.78 22.22 37.10
C HIS A 400 -1.82 20.68 37.25
N GLN A 401 -0.79 19.98 36.78
CA GLN A 401 -0.67 18.53 36.94
C GLN A 401 -0.10 18.20 38.33
N ASN A 402 -0.94 17.71 39.23
CA ASN A 402 -0.57 17.40 40.62
C ASN A 402 -0.69 15.91 40.97
N GLY A 403 -0.88 15.04 39.99
CA GLY A 403 -0.88 13.58 40.16
C GLY A 403 -0.73 12.84 38.83
N LEU A 404 -0.48 11.53 38.93
CA LEU A 404 -0.26 10.59 37.82
C LEU A 404 -1.46 9.64 37.60
N GLY A 405 -2.65 10.06 38.02
CA GLY A 405 -3.85 9.26 37.82
C GLY A 405 -4.10 9.05 36.33
N GLY A 406 -4.80 7.97 36.02
CA GLY A 406 -5.02 7.53 34.66
C GLY A 406 -3.92 6.63 34.06
N PHE A 407 -2.71 6.67 34.61
CA PHE A 407 -1.63 5.79 34.19
C PHE A 407 -1.58 4.46 34.97
N GLU A 408 -2.53 4.20 35.89
CA GLU A 408 -2.49 3.03 36.77
C GLU A 408 -2.64 1.68 36.04
N LYS A 409 -3.08 1.70 34.77
CA LYS A 409 -3.24 0.51 33.92
C LYS A 409 -2.08 0.30 32.95
N VAL A 410 -1.05 1.14 32.98
CA VAL A 410 0.10 0.99 32.09
C VAL A 410 0.80 -0.33 32.40
N GLU A 411 1.02 -1.12 31.35
CA GLU A 411 1.61 -2.45 31.35
C GLU A 411 2.98 -2.45 30.65
N TYR A 412 3.25 -1.46 29.78
CA TYR A 412 4.51 -1.34 29.05
C TYR A 412 4.88 0.11 28.74
N ILE A 413 6.15 0.46 28.97
CA ILE A 413 6.82 1.70 28.54
C ILE A 413 8.18 1.32 27.92
N GLY A 414 8.33 1.55 26.62
CA GLY A 414 9.52 1.18 25.83
C GLY A 414 10.68 2.19 25.87
N GLY A 415 10.62 3.22 26.71
CA GLY A 415 11.64 4.28 26.74
C GLY A 415 11.83 4.93 28.11
N ASP A 416 12.42 6.13 28.10
CA ASP A 416 12.75 6.88 29.31
C ASP A 416 11.49 7.44 29.99
N ILE A 417 11.59 7.71 31.30
CA ILE A 417 10.57 8.43 32.06
C ILE A 417 11.12 9.76 32.53
N THR A 418 10.52 10.85 32.06
CA THR A 418 10.84 12.22 32.50
C THR A 418 9.60 12.88 33.07
N ILE A 419 9.56 13.15 34.37
CA ILE A 419 8.44 13.81 35.06
C ILE A 419 8.98 14.97 35.91
N THR A 420 8.99 16.18 35.36
CA THR A 420 9.62 17.35 36.01
C THR A 420 8.76 18.61 35.91
N GLY A 421 8.90 19.54 36.86
CA GLY A 421 8.26 20.87 36.73
C GLY A 421 6.72 20.88 36.78
N ASN A 422 6.07 19.79 37.20
CA ASN A 422 4.61 19.69 37.24
C ASN A 422 4.02 20.21 38.56
N GLY A 423 2.83 20.83 38.51
CA GLY A 423 2.06 21.20 39.71
C GLY A 423 2.61 22.45 40.44
N THR A 424 3.22 23.37 39.71
CA THR A 424 3.91 24.59 40.18
C THR A 424 2.98 25.80 40.38
N ALA A 425 1.69 25.71 39.99
CA ALA A 425 0.76 26.84 40.02
C ALA A 425 0.53 27.44 41.44
N PRO A 426 0.49 28.79 41.60
CA PRO A 426 0.23 29.43 42.89
C PRO A 426 -1.13 29.08 43.49
N GLY A 427 -1.16 28.45 44.66
CA GLY A 427 -2.39 28.00 45.33
C GLY A 427 -2.69 26.51 45.19
N ALA A 428 -1.83 25.76 44.48
CA ALA A 428 -1.89 24.31 44.41
C ALA A 428 -1.69 23.63 45.77
N SER A 429 -2.43 22.54 45.99
CA SER A 429 -2.34 21.68 47.17
C SER A 429 -1.05 20.82 47.20
N GLY A 430 0.06 21.35 46.67
CA GLY A 430 1.31 20.63 46.40
C GLY A 430 1.33 19.98 45.01
N GLY A 431 2.52 19.82 44.43
CA GLY A 431 2.74 19.04 43.20
C GLY A 431 2.46 17.55 43.38
N ILE A 432 3.00 16.72 42.48
CA ILE A 432 2.83 15.25 42.55
C ILE A 432 3.45 14.74 43.88
N PRO A 433 2.66 14.11 44.78
CA PRO A 433 3.17 13.59 46.04
C PRO A 433 3.97 12.30 45.80
N TYR A 434 4.76 11.87 46.79
CA TYR A 434 5.34 10.52 46.74
C TYR A 434 4.25 9.45 46.84
N ALA A 435 3.58 9.35 47.99
CA ALA A 435 2.55 8.35 48.24
C ALA A 435 1.20 8.78 47.66
N SER A 436 0.57 7.87 46.93
CA SER A 436 -0.78 8.00 46.43
C SER A 436 -1.79 8.21 47.56
N LYS A 437 -2.73 9.11 47.34
CA LYS A 437 -3.87 9.39 48.21
C LYS A 437 -5.15 9.30 47.41
N ALA A 438 -6.30 9.21 48.08
CA ALA A 438 -7.59 9.19 47.41
C ALA A 438 -7.75 10.41 46.48
N GLY A 439 -7.82 10.16 45.17
CA GLY A 439 -7.96 11.19 44.14
C GLY A 439 -6.67 11.88 43.69
N GLN A 440 -5.50 11.46 44.16
CA GLN A 440 -4.20 12.01 43.77
C GLN A 440 -3.14 10.90 43.77
N VAL A 441 -2.82 10.40 42.59
CA VAL A 441 -1.82 9.33 42.42
C VAL A 441 -0.43 9.94 42.43
N GLY A 442 0.46 9.36 43.22
CA GLY A 442 1.81 9.85 43.46
C GLY A 442 2.88 9.13 42.65
N PHE A 443 4.13 9.47 42.95
CA PHE A 443 5.31 8.83 42.39
C PHE A 443 5.47 7.36 42.81
N ASP A 444 4.78 6.90 43.85
CA ASP A 444 4.69 5.46 44.18
C ASP A 444 4.14 4.61 43.02
N LEU A 445 3.37 5.19 42.09
CA LEU A 445 3.01 4.53 40.84
C LEU A 445 4.23 4.29 39.93
N VAL A 446 5.12 5.28 39.80
CA VAL A 446 6.36 5.14 39.01
C VAL A 446 7.29 4.10 39.66
N GLU A 447 7.37 4.10 40.99
CA GLU A 447 8.06 3.04 41.74
C GLU A 447 7.48 1.65 41.44
N SER A 448 6.15 1.54 41.36
CA SER A 448 5.48 0.28 41.00
C SER A 448 5.75 -0.16 39.57
N TRP A 449 5.90 0.77 38.62
CA TRP A 449 6.27 0.43 37.24
C TRP A 449 7.70 -0.10 37.15
N ILE A 450 8.60 0.53 37.87
CA ILE A 450 10.03 0.18 37.86
C ILE A 450 10.24 -1.17 38.55
N THR A 451 9.64 -1.36 39.73
CA THR A 451 9.72 -2.63 40.47
C THR A 451 8.92 -3.75 39.80
N GLY A 452 7.88 -3.43 39.05
CA GLY A 452 7.03 -4.36 38.31
C GLY A 452 7.51 -4.70 36.89
N GLY A 453 8.64 -4.16 36.43
CA GLY A 453 9.19 -4.43 35.09
C GLY A 453 8.36 -3.86 33.93
N ILE A 454 7.51 -2.87 34.20
CA ILE A 454 6.67 -2.19 33.19
C ILE A 454 7.51 -1.26 32.31
N VAL A 455 8.58 -0.70 32.86
CA VAL A 455 9.51 0.18 32.15
C VAL A 455 10.65 -0.65 31.58
N GLN A 456 11.06 -0.34 30.34
CA GLN A 456 12.21 -0.99 29.72
C GLN A 456 13.45 -0.95 30.64
N PRO A 457 14.15 -2.08 30.84
CA PRO A 457 15.40 -2.11 31.59
C PRO A 457 16.46 -1.17 31.00
N GLY A 458 17.08 -0.35 31.85
CA GLY A 458 18.08 0.64 31.43
C GLY A 458 17.52 2.01 31.03
N ALA A 459 16.20 2.19 31.07
CA ALA A 459 15.57 3.50 30.92
C ALA A 459 16.06 4.50 31.98
N THR A 460 16.28 5.74 31.56
CA THR A 460 16.59 6.86 32.44
C THR A 460 15.31 7.34 33.11
N ILE A 461 15.34 7.48 34.45
CA ILE A 461 14.23 7.98 35.25
C ILE A 461 14.61 9.33 35.85
N ASP A 462 14.07 10.43 35.32
CA ASP A 462 14.19 11.78 35.89
C ASP A 462 12.83 12.25 36.40
N CYS A 463 12.55 11.95 37.67
CA CYS A 463 11.35 12.41 38.36
C CYS A 463 11.71 13.48 39.39
N ARG A 464 11.03 14.62 39.36
CA ARG A 464 11.25 15.73 40.29
C ARG A 464 9.95 16.27 40.86
N TYR A 465 9.98 16.65 42.13
CA TYR A 465 8.90 17.41 42.76
C TYR A 465 8.79 18.81 42.13
N ALA A 466 7.69 19.50 42.41
CA ALA A 466 7.40 20.84 41.86
C ALA A 466 8.46 21.90 42.21
N ASP A 467 9.19 21.73 43.31
CA ASP A 467 10.29 22.62 43.70
C ASP A 467 11.63 22.28 43.01
N GLY A 468 11.62 21.31 42.10
CA GLY A 468 12.78 20.82 41.36
C GLY A 468 13.63 19.81 42.12
N THR A 469 13.27 19.44 43.36
CA THR A 469 13.98 18.40 44.10
C THR A 469 13.76 17.03 43.45
N PRO A 470 14.82 16.22 43.23
CA PRO A 470 14.67 14.85 42.73
C PRO A 470 13.80 14.00 43.66
N VAL A 471 12.99 13.14 43.06
CA VAL A 471 12.24 12.10 43.78
C VAL A 471 13.19 10.94 44.04
N GLU A 472 13.46 10.69 45.31
CA GLU A 472 14.20 9.50 45.74
C GLU A 472 13.21 8.36 45.91
N PHE A 473 13.29 7.36 45.04
CA PHE A 473 12.50 6.16 45.16
C PHE A 473 13.24 5.15 46.02
N SER A 474 12.72 4.92 47.23
CA SER A 474 13.47 4.30 48.33
C SER A 474 13.78 2.81 48.16
N GLU A 475 13.28 2.15 47.11
CA GLU A 475 13.67 0.79 46.72
C GLU A 475 13.89 0.66 45.20
N ILE A 476 14.25 1.76 44.55
CA ILE A 476 14.75 1.69 43.18
C ILE A 476 16.26 1.55 43.26
N PRO A 477 16.81 0.42 42.77
CA PRO A 477 18.21 0.40 42.44
C PRO A 477 18.38 1.50 41.42
N GLN A 478 19.05 2.59 41.82
CA GLN A 478 19.65 3.51 40.87
C GLN A 478 20.26 2.67 39.74
N PRO A 479 20.35 3.15 38.49
CA PRO A 479 21.08 2.46 37.43
C PRO A 479 22.58 2.18 37.74
N GLY A 480 23.02 2.35 38.99
CA GLY A 480 24.22 1.75 39.56
C GLY A 480 24.15 1.32 41.05
N GLU A 481 23.02 0.92 41.65
CA GLU A 481 23.04 0.40 43.03
C GLU A 481 23.56 -1.04 43.11
N TYR A 482 23.15 -1.89 42.16
CA TYR A 482 23.74 -3.21 42.01
C TYR A 482 24.95 -3.15 41.11
N LYS A 483 26.02 -3.84 41.53
CA LYS A 483 27.23 -3.91 40.72
C LYS A 483 26.98 -4.76 39.49
N SER A 484 27.32 -4.24 38.32
CA SER A 484 27.52 -5.07 37.12
C SER A 484 28.90 -5.72 37.20
N TYR A 485 28.98 -6.98 36.81
CA TYR A 485 30.21 -7.75 36.83
C TYR A 485 30.53 -8.24 35.42
N THR A 486 31.79 -8.03 34.99
CA THR A 486 32.35 -8.67 33.81
C THR A 486 33.50 -9.56 34.27
N ILE A 487 33.39 -10.85 34.02
CA ILE A 487 34.35 -11.88 34.43
C ILE A 487 34.96 -12.46 33.16
N THR A 488 36.28 -12.36 33.01
CA THR A 488 36.98 -12.68 31.76
C THR A 488 37.89 -13.90 31.83
N GLY A 489 37.90 -14.60 32.97
CA GLY A 489 38.69 -15.81 33.15
C GLY A 489 38.46 -16.52 34.48
N ARG A 490 39.02 -17.72 34.59
CA ARG A 490 38.81 -18.62 35.74
C ARG A 490 39.22 -18.02 37.08
N ASP A 491 40.37 -17.35 37.16
CA ASP A 491 40.84 -16.78 38.43
C ASP A 491 39.93 -15.64 38.92
N GLU A 492 39.40 -14.82 38.01
CA GLU A 492 38.40 -13.78 38.33
C GLU A 492 37.08 -14.40 38.80
N LEU A 493 36.64 -15.48 38.15
CA LEU A 493 35.44 -16.21 38.57
C LEU A 493 35.60 -16.77 39.98
N LEU A 494 36.75 -17.38 40.30
CA LEU A 494 37.01 -17.95 41.63
C LEU A 494 37.18 -16.87 42.71
N ALA A 495 37.64 -15.67 42.35
CA ALA A 495 37.65 -14.53 43.25
C ALA A 495 36.24 -13.96 43.49
N PHE A 496 35.39 -13.96 42.46
CA PHE A 496 34.00 -13.51 42.54
C PHE A 496 33.10 -14.49 43.31
N ALA A 497 33.22 -15.79 43.00
CA ALA A 497 32.45 -16.89 43.57
C ALA A 497 33.37 -18.02 44.06
N PRO A 498 33.96 -17.89 45.27
CA PRO A 498 34.88 -18.88 45.82
C PRO A 498 34.21 -20.24 46.07
N GLN A 499 34.94 -21.33 45.79
CA GLN A 499 34.43 -22.71 45.92
C GLN A 499 34.14 -23.14 47.37
N ASP A 500 34.69 -22.43 48.36
CA ASP A 500 34.42 -22.69 49.78
C ASP A 500 33.07 -22.11 50.25
N GLY A 501 32.34 -21.42 49.37
CA GLY A 501 31.04 -20.82 49.67
C GLY A 501 31.13 -19.63 50.63
N SER A 502 32.31 -19.05 50.81
CA SER A 502 32.52 -17.91 51.72
C SER A 502 31.91 -16.59 51.23
N ALA A 503 31.51 -16.51 49.97
CA ALA A 503 30.87 -15.32 49.42
C ALA A 503 29.44 -15.14 49.94
N VAL A 504 29.08 -13.89 50.22
CA VAL A 504 27.71 -13.49 50.57
C VAL A 504 26.90 -13.34 49.29
N LYS A 505 25.67 -13.85 49.24
CA LYS A 505 24.80 -13.62 48.09
C LYS A 505 24.49 -12.12 47.91
N GLU A 506 24.43 -11.65 46.67
CA GLU A 506 24.00 -10.30 46.32
C GLU A 506 23.09 -10.28 45.08
N THR A 507 22.28 -9.24 44.96
CA THR A 507 21.63 -8.86 43.70
C THR A 507 22.63 -8.10 42.83
N VAL A 508 22.71 -8.46 41.55
CA VAL A 508 23.62 -7.84 40.57
C VAL A 508 22.81 -7.15 39.47
N GLN A 509 23.37 -6.07 38.88
CA GLN A 509 22.72 -5.39 37.77
C GLN A 509 22.89 -6.23 36.50
N ASP A 510 24.08 -6.26 35.91
CA ASP A 510 24.41 -7.17 34.82
C ASP A 510 25.48 -8.17 35.25
N LEU A 511 25.40 -9.39 34.71
CA LEU A 511 26.44 -10.39 34.90
C LEU A 511 26.90 -10.89 33.55
N THR A 512 28.11 -10.52 33.16
CA THR A 512 28.76 -10.97 31.92
C THR A 512 29.93 -11.88 32.25
N ILE A 513 29.91 -13.10 31.73
CA ILE A 513 31.01 -14.06 31.86
C ILE A 513 31.54 -14.36 30.45
N VAL A 514 32.82 -14.08 30.21
CA VAL A 514 33.51 -14.29 28.95
C VAL A 514 34.59 -15.36 29.17
N ASP A 515 34.46 -16.50 28.49
CA ASP A 515 35.38 -17.64 28.61
C ASP A 515 35.83 -18.18 27.25
N THR A 516 36.08 -17.31 26.27
CA THR A 516 36.44 -17.72 24.88
C THR A 516 37.61 -18.71 24.74
N GLY A 517 38.46 -18.83 25.77
CA GLY A 517 39.54 -19.83 25.86
C GLY A 517 39.13 -21.19 26.43
N ASN A 518 37.87 -21.38 26.80
CA ASN A 518 37.30 -22.60 27.40
C ASN A 518 38.07 -23.04 28.67
N THR A 519 38.37 -22.07 29.54
CA THR A 519 39.21 -22.23 30.74
C THR A 519 38.41 -22.43 32.01
N ILE A 520 37.13 -22.09 32.02
CA ILE A 520 36.23 -22.19 33.17
C ILE A 520 35.41 -23.47 33.05
N SER A 521 35.47 -24.36 34.05
CA SER A 521 34.69 -25.60 34.05
C SER A 521 33.24 -25.39 34.52
N ASP A 522 32.33 -26.30 34.15
CA ASP A 522 30.97 -26.40 34.74
C ASP A 522 30.98 -26.35 36.27
N ASN A 523 31.92 -27.05 36.89
CA ASN A 523 32.07 -27.05 38.34
C ASN A 523 32.39 -25.64 38.86
N ASP A 524 33.27 -24.89 38.19
CA ASP A 524 33.58 -23.51 38.56
C ASP A 524 32.35 -22.60 38.38
N LEU A 525 31.61 -22.71 37.26
CA LEU A 525 30.39 -21.95 37.01
C LEU A 525 29.26 -22.26 38.00
N SER A 526 29.19 -23.50 38.50
CA SER A 526 28.19 -23.92 39.47
C SER A 526 28.27 -23.17 40.81
N PHE A 527 29.39 -22.49 41.09
CA PHE A 527 29.54 -21.65 42.28
C PHE A 527 28.99 -20.24 42.10
N VAL A 528 28.69 -19.78 40.89
CA VAL A 528 28.11 -18.45 40.64
C VAL A 528 26.82 -18.26 41.44
N LYS A 529 25.96 -19.28 41.53
CA LYS A 529 24.73 -19.24 42.35
C LYS A 529 24.95 -19.15 43.86
N THR A 530 26.18 -19.32 44.34
CA THR A 530 26.53 -19.07 45.75
C THR A 530 26.79 -17.60 46.03
N ARG A 531 27.18 -16.83 45.00
CA ARG A 531 27.43 -15.38 45.07
C ARG A 531 26.25 -14.55 44.58
N VAL A 532 25.48 -15.05 43.62
CA VAL A 532 24.39 -14.30 43.00
C VAL A 532 23.06 -14.79 43.55
N GLU A 533 22.20 -13.85 43.95
CA GLU A 533 20.81 -14.11 44.32
C GLU A 533 19.86 -13.83 43.16
N LYS A 534 20.05 -12.69 42.49
CA LYS A 534 19.20 -12.19 41.41
C LYS A 534 20.01 -11.31 40.46
N VAL A 535 19.71 -11.37 39.16
CA VAL A 535 20.23 -10.46 38.12
C VAL A 535 19.07 -9.55 37.66
N MET A 536 19.21 -8.23 37.82
CA MET A 536 18.15 -7.28 37.44
C MET A 536 18.15 -6.94 35.95
N GLY A 537 19.34 -6.76 35.39
CA GLY A 537 19.59 -6.50 33.97
C GLY A 537 19.87 -7.81 33.22
N THR A 538 20.97 -7.86 32.49
CA THR A 538 21.25 -8.98 31.57
C THR A 538 22.26 -9.98 32.13
N LEU A 539 21.93 -11.26 32.09
CA LEU A 539 22.89 -12.35 32.21
C LEU A 539 23.47 -12.67 30.83
N THR A 540 24.76 -12.42 30.65
CA THR A 540 25.50 -12.78 29.42
C THR A 540 26.56 -13.83 29.71
N LEU A 541 26.59 -14.89 28.91
CA LEU A 541 27.69 -15.85 28.87
C LEU A 541 28.21 -15.98 27.45
N GLU A 542 29.50 -15.70 27.26
CA GLU A 542 30.15 -15.69 25.95
C GLU A 542 31.34 -16.67 25.94
N GLY A 543 31.29 -17.67 25.06
CA GLY A 543 32.43 -18.55 24.78
C GLY A 543 32.67 -19.69 25.77
N SER A 544 31.70 -20.14 26.54
CA SER A 544 31.91 -21.04 27.70
C SER A 544 31.87 -22.55 27.42
N SER A 545 32.51 -23.33 28.31
CA SER A 545 32.36 -24.79 28.44
C SER A 545 31.03 -25.26 29.06
N LEU A 546 30.15 -24.32 29.44
CA LEU A 546 28.90 -24.60 30.14
C LEU A 546 28.09 -25.69 29.42
N THR A 547 27.78 -26.79 30.08
CA THR A 547 26.96 -27.86 29.48
C THR A 547 25.48 -27.75 29.84
N SER A 548 25.14 -27.13 30.98
CA SER A 548 23.78 -27.09 31.53
C SER A 548 23.46 -25.79 32.28
N THR A 549 22.32 -25.17 31.96
CA THR A 549 21.79 -24.02 32.72
C THR A 549 21.26 -24.38 34.11
N GLU A 550 21.07 -25.67 34.42
CA GLU A 550 20.67 -26.12 35.75
C GLU A 550 21.69 -25.70 36.83
N LEU A 551 22.96 -25.50 36.43
CA LEU A 551 24.03 -25.04 37.31
C LEU A 551 23.79 -23.61 37.84
N PHE A 552 23.08 -22.77 37.07
CA PHE A 552 22.73 -21.41 37.46
C PHE A 552 21.36 -21.33 38.13
N PHE A 553 20.38 -22.08 37.63
CA PHE A 553 18.98 -21.82 37.96
C PHE A 553 18.32 -22.87 38.88
N LEU A 554 18.85 -24.10 38.98
CA LEU A 554 18.30 -25.14 39.86
C LEU A 554 19.13 -25.34 41.14
N ASN A 555 18.50 -25.97 42.14
CA ASN A 555 19.11 -26.37 43.40
C ASN A 555 19.81 -25.19 44.11
N GLY A 556 19.03 -24.16 44.46
CA GLY A 556 19.53 -22.92 45.08
C GLY A 556 20.11 -21.91 44.09
N GLY A 557 19.69 -22.00 42.82
CA GLY A 557 20.04 -21.08 41.74
C GLY A 557 19.58 -19.64 41.96
N PHE A 558 20.01 -18.74 41.08
CA PHE A 558 19.61 -17.33 41.07
C PHE A 558 18.52 -17.05 40.05
N THR A 559 17.80 -15.93 40.17
CA THR A 559 16.79 -15.51 39.17
C THR A 559 17.34 -14.41 38.26
N VAL A 560 16.71 -14.22 37.10
CA VAL A 560 17.04 -13.14 36.15
C VAL A 560 15.73 -12.42 35.82
N GLU A 561 15.65 -11.12 36.08
CA GLU A 561 14.48 -10.29 35.77
C GLU A 561 14.57 -9.70 34.34
N GLY A 562 15.79 -9.33 33.90
CA GLY A 562 16.03 -8.77 32.57
C GLY A 562 16.32 -9.84 31.50
N GLY A 563 17.38 -9.63 30.70
CA GLY A 563 17.72 -10.46 29.55
C GLY A 563 18.60 -11.68 29.87
N ILE A 564 18.52 -12.72 29.05
CA ILE A 564 19.39 -13.91 29.09
C ILE A 564 20.03 -14.08 27.72
N VAL A 565 21.36 -14.03 27.69
CA VAL A 565 22.16 -14.03 26.47
C VAL A 565 23.27 -15.08 26.55
N PHE A 566 23.19 -16.10 25.71
CA PHE A 566 24.22 -17.12 25.55
C PHE A 566 24.81 -17.04 24.14
N ARG A 567 26.10 -16.71 24.04
CA ARG A 567 26.83 -16.62 22.77
C ARG A 567 28.00 -17.57 22.74
N ASN A 568 28.21 -18.23 21.60
CA ASN A 568 29.38 -19.08 21.33
C ASN A 568 29.61 -20.18 22.41
N CYS A 569 28.55 -20.66 23.07
CA CYS A 569 28.64 -21.71 24.09
C CYS A 569 28.51 -23.08 23.41
N ALA A 570 29.61 -23.57 22.83
CA ALA A 570 29.63 -24.74 21.95
C ALA A 570 29.19 -26.05 22.63
N GLU A 571 29.34 -26.15 23.95
CA GLU A 571 29.04 -27.34 24.74
C GLU A 571 27.67 -27.30 25.43
N LEU A 572 26.98 -26.16 25.37
CA LEU A 572 25.67 -25.98 26.02
C LEU A 572 24.61 -26.83 25.33
N PHE A 573 24.12 -27.85 26.03
CA PHE A 573 23.10 -28.75 25.51
C PHE A 573 21.83 -28.78 26.36
N ASN A 574 21.93 -28.55 27.66
CA ASN A 574 20.81 -28.64 28.60
C ASN A 574 20.30 -27.25 29.03
N LEU A 575 19.06 -26.90 28.67
CA LEU A 575 18.40 -25.66 29.08
C LEU A 575 17.39 -25.83 30.23
N ASN A 576 17.28 -27.01 30.86
CA ASN A 576 16.26 -27.27 31.89
C ASN A 576 16.41 -26.45 33.17
N GLY A 577 17.50 -25.69 33.33
CA GLY A 577 17.53 -24.65 34.36
C GLY A 577 16.42 -23.62 34.19
N MET A 578 15.95 -23.40 32.97
CA MET A 578 14.97 -22.37 32.62
C MET A 578 13.54 -22.91 32.52
N LYS A 579 13.30 -24.19 32.80
CA LYS A 579 12.02 -24.87 32.53
C LYS A 579 10.82 -24.30 33.30
N ASP A 580 11.07 -23.64 34.43
CA ASP A 580 10.05 -23.05 35.29
C ASP A 580 9.87 -21.53 35.02
N MET A 581 10.62 -20.96 34.08
CA MET A 581 10.50 -19.55 33.70
C MET A 581 9.30 -19.34 32.76
N THR A 582 8.46 -18.35 33.10
CA THR A 582 7.27 -17.99 32.32
C THR A 582 7.41 -16.68 31.58
N GLU A 583 8.30 -15.78 32.00
CA GLU A 583 8.47 -14.45 31.43
C GLU A 583 9.95 -14.07 31.43
N ILE A 584 10.38 -13.28 30.44
CA ILE A 584 11.73 -12.71 30.35
C ILE A 584 11.59 -11.20 30.14
N GLY A 585 12.11 -10.38 31.05
CA GLY A 585 11.96 -8.92 31.01
C GLY A 585 12.92 -8.20 30.05
N GLY A 586 13.84 -8.92 29.41
CA GLY A 586 14.73 -8.41 28.37
C GLY A 586 14.81 -9.34 27.16
N ASP A 587 15.98 -9.40 26.50
CA ASP A 587 16.19 -10.28 25.36
C ASP A 587 16.40 -11.75 25.79
N LEU A 588 15.94 -12.68 24.95
CA LEU A 588 16.25 -14.11 25.05
C LEU A 588 17.09 -14.52 23.84
N VAL A 589 18.40 -14.63 24.03
CA VAL A 589 19.36 -14.80 22.93
C VAL A 589 20.19 -16.06 23.10
N PHE A 590 20.19 -16.90 22.08
CA PHE A 590 21.10 -18.03 21.92
C PHE A 590 21.75 -17.95 20.54
N GLU A 591 23.03 -17.61 20.51
CA GLU A 591 23.79 -17.45 19.26
C GLU A 591 25.00 -18.37 19.22
N ASN A 592 25.14 -19.14 18.14
CA ASN A 592 26.25 -20.09 17.95
C ASN A 592 26.40 -21.06 19.12
N CYS A 593 25.27 -21.60 19.60
CA CYS A 593 25.19 -22.62 20.65
C CYS A 593 24.69 -23.95 20.03
N PRO A 594 25.51 -24.63 19.22
CA PRO A 594 25.08 -25.68 18.30
C PRO A 594 24.48 -26.93 18.93
N LYS A 595 24.75 -27.20 20.22
CA LYS A 595 24.34 -28.43 20.92
C LYS A 595 23.05 -28.31 21.73
N ILE A 596 22.42 -27.13 21.78
CA ILE A 596 21.20 -26.89 22.57
C ILE A 596 20.12 -27.90 22.17
N ALA A 597 19.73 -28.77 23.10
CA ALA A 597 18.62 -29.68 22.92
C ALA A 597 17.32 -28.97 23.34
N THR A 598 16.34 -28.93 22.44
CA THR A 598 15.02 -28.33 22.73
C THR A 598 13.86 -29.30 22.57
N ASP A 599 14.15 -30.58 22.32
CA ASP A 599 13.17 -31.61 21.97
C ASP A 599 12.68 -32.47 23.16
N TRP A 600 12.95 -32.03 24.40
CA TRP A 600 12.64 -32.78 25.63
C TRP A 600 11.16 -32.77 26.03
N GLY A 601 10.27 -32.21 25.20
CA GLY A 601 8.82 -32.20 25.41
C GLY A 601 8.31 -31.02 26.25
N ALA A 602 6.98 -30.88 26.33
CA ALA A 602 6.32 -29.81 27.07
C ALA A 602 6.67 -29.84 28.57
N GLY A 603 6.90 -28.66 29.16
CA GLY A 603 7.33 -28.50 30.57
C GLY A 603 8.84 -28.55 30.78
N ASN A 604 9.63 -28.60 29.71
CA ASN A 604 11.10 -28.58 29.73
C ASN A 604 11.65 -27.39 28.93
N CYS A 605 12.94 -27.08 29.14
CA CYS A 605 13.69 -26.06 28.39
C CYS A 605 12.94 -24.71 28.32
N LEU A 606 12.67 -24.18 27.13
CA LEU A 606 12.03 -22.88 26.90
C LEU A 606 10.49 -22.96 26.79
N SER A 607 9.92 -24.15 26.90
CA SER A 607 8.52 -24.41 26.52
C SER A 607 7.46 -23.74 27.40
N GLN A 608 7.84 -23.19 28.55
CA GLN A 608 6.94 -22.52 29.50
C GLN A 608 6.94 -20.99 29.38
N ILE A 609 7.86 -20.41 28.60
CA ILE A 609 7.93 -18.96 28.40
C ILE A 609 6.70 -18.51 27.62
N VAL A 610 5.93 -17.59 28.22
CA VAL A 610 4.71 -17.00 27.69
C VAL A 610 5.00 -15.68 26.99
N SER A 611 5.88 -14.84 27.55
CA SER A 611 6.23 -13.54 27.01
C SER A 611 7.73 -13.24 27.14
N VAL A 612 8.24 -12.49 26.16
CA VAL A 612 9.58 -11.90 26.17
C VAL A 612 9.42 -10.41 25.88
N ALA A 613 9.82 -9.54 26.80
CA ALA A 613 9.67 -8.10 26.63
C ALA A 613 10.63 -7.53 25.56
N GLY A 614 11.83 -8.12 25.43
CA GLY A 614 12.80 -7.82 24.38
C GLY A 614 12.65 -8.72 23.15
N SER A 615 13.77 -9.02 22.50
CA SER A 615 13.85 -9.86 21.31
C SER A 615 14.08 -11.34 21.63
N VAL A 616 13.54 -12.23 20.80
CA VAL A 616 13.86 -13.66 20.82
C VAL A 616 14.80 -13.96 19.65
N ARG A 617 15.99 -14.47 19.94
CA ARG A 617 16.99 -14.80 18.91
C ARG A 617 17.58 -16.18 19.10
N LEU A 618 17.45 -17.03 18.08
CA LEU A 618 18.01 -18.38 18.03
C LEU A 618 18.83 -18.53 16.75
N THR A 619 20.16 -18.58 16.86
CA THR A 619 21.04 -18.70 15.70
C THR A 619 22.05 -19.84 15.81
N GLY A 620 22.20 -20.59 14.72
CA GLY A 620 23.24 -21.62 14.60
C GLY A 620 23.06 -22.87 15.46
N VAL A 621 21.82 -23.22 15.84
CA VAL A 621 21.53 -24.47 16.58
C VAL A 621 21.48 -25.66 15.61
N THR A 622 22.26 -26.70 15.88
CA THR A 622 22.47 -27.83 14.94
C THR A 622 21.92 -29.17 15.43
N THR A 623 21.52 -29.26 16.69
CA THR A 623 20.85 -30.41 17.30
C THR A 623 19.34 -30.43 17.00
N PRO A 624 18.67 -31.59 17.06
CA PRO A 624 17.21 -31.67 16.87
C PRO A 624 16.44 -30.64 17.70
N MET A 625 15.64 -29.82 17.01
CA MET A 625 14.67 -28.93 17.65
C MET A 625 13.28 -29.34 17.21
N ARG A 626 12.33 -29.34 18.15
CA ARG A 626 10.91 -29.57 17.87
C ARG A 626 10.12 -28.30 18.21
N GLY A 627 8.97 -28.11 17.57
CA GLY A 627 8.13 -26.92 17.78
C GLY A 627 7.74 -26.63 19.23
N VAL A 628 7.73 -27.66 20.10
CA VAL A 628 7.49 -27.52 21.55
C VAL A 628 8.44 -26.55 22.27
N THR A 629 9.56 -26.17 21.63
CA THR A 629 10.53 -25.20 22.16
C THR A 629 9.86 -23.93 22.67
N PHE A 630 8.89 -23.39 21.94
CA PHE A 630 8.17 -22.15 22.29
C PHE A 630 6.66 -22.40 22.48
N ASN A 631 6.30 -23.55 23.02
CA ASN A 631 4.91 -24.00 23.12
C ASN A 631 3.96 -22.97 23.78
N SER A 632 4.41 -22.27 24.82
CA SER A 632 3.59 -21.29 25.55
C SER A 632 3.72 -19.86 25.05
N LEU A 633 4.64 -19.57 24.12
CA LEU A 633 5.00 -18.20 23.73
C LEU A 633 3.85 -17.54 22.98
N LYS A 634 3.44 -16.36 23.46
CA LYS A 634 2.35 -15.54 22.92
C LYS A 634 2.80 -14.16 22.44
N SER A 635 3.76 -13.54 23.12
CA SER A 635 4.21 -12.18 22.77
C SER A 635 5.72 -12.04 22.82
N VAL A 636 6.24 -11.30 21.86
CA VAL A 636 7.62 -10.82 21.81
C VAL A 636 7.58 -9.32 21.56
N GLY A 637 8.13 -8.52 22.48
CA GLY A 637 8.12 -7.06 22.36
C GLY A 637 9.08 -6.53 21.29
N GLY A 638 10.20 -7.22 21.05
CA GLY A 638 11.18 -6.90 20.01
C GLY A 638 11.10 -7.82 18.78
N ASP A 639 12.25 -8.17 18.23
CA ASP A 639 12.35 -9.02 17.04
C ASP A 639 12.19 -10.51 17.38
N PHE A 640 11.60 -11.28 16.46
CA PHE A 640 11.62 -12.74 16.49
C PHE A 640 12.55 -13.27 15.38
N ILE A 641 13.72 -13.76 15.76
CA ILE A 641 14.81 -14.12 14.84
C ILE A 641 15.20 -15.59 15.01
N VAL A 642 15.08 -16.38 13.94
CA VAL A 642 15.56 -17.76 13.88
C VAL A 642 16.38 -17.98 12.61
N THR A 643 17.70 -18.14 12.77
CA THR A 643 18.64 -18.20 11.63
C THR A 643 19.62 -19.36 11.71
N GLY A 644 19.83 -20.10 10.61
CA GLY A 644 20.88 -21.11 10.54
C GLY A 644 20.65 -22.33 11.45
N CYS A 645 19.41 -22.56 11.84
CA CYS A 645 18.99 -23.58 12.79
C CYS A 645 18.74 -24.91 12.06
N ASN A 646 19.83 -25.65 11.79
CA ASN A 646 19.91 -26.75 10.84
C ASN A 646 19.80 -28.16 11.45
N GLY A 647 19.35 -28.27 12.70
CA GLY A 647 19.00 -29.54 13.32
C GLY A 647 17.81 -30.25 12.67
N ASN A 648 17.17 -31.19 13.36
CA ASN A 648 15.88 -31.77 12.93
C ASN A 648 14.70 -30.81 13.12
N PHE A 649 14.90 -29.54 12.76
CA PHE A 649 13.95 -28.43 12.93
C PHE A 649 13.17 -28.23 11.62
N TRP A 650 11.93 -28.72 11.59
CA TRP A 650 11.11 -28.68 10.37
C TRP A 650 9.89 -27.75 10.48
N ASN A 651 9.50 -27.36 11.70
CA ASN A 651 8.43 -26.38 11.95
C ASN A 651 8.49 -25.80 13.37
N PHE A 652 7.59 -24.84 13.63
CA PHE A 652 7.25 -24.29 14.95
C PHE A 652 5.99 -24.95 15.54
N ASP A 653 5.82 -26.26 15.39
CA ASP A 653 4.65 -27.01 15.90
C ASP A 653 4.18 -26.52 17.28
N VAL A 654 2.86 -26.40 17.44
CA VAL A 654 2.14 -26.03 18.67
C VAL A 654 2.42 -24.65 19.27
N MET A 655 3.36 -23.86 18.72
CA MET A 655 3.54 -22.46 19.10
C MET A 655 2.28 -21.65 18.72
N LYS A 656 1.88 -20.74 19.61
CA LYS A 656 0.70 -19.88 19.44
C LYS A 656 1.09 -18.42 19.62
N LEU A 657 2.11 -18.00 18.87
CA LEU A 657 2.58 -16.63 18.92
C LEU A 657 1.50 -15.71 18.34
N GLU A 658 1.12 -14.68 19.10
CA GLU A 658 0.03 -13.75 18.77
C GLU A 658 0.58 -12.39 18.32
N THR A 659 1.70 -11.92 18.90
CA THR A 659 2.26 -10.57 18.65
C THR A 659 3.78 -10.57 18.56
N ILE A 660 4.30 -9.80 17.60
CA ILE A 660 5.73 -9.48 17.44
C ILE A 660 5.83 -7.95 17.31
N GLY A 661 6.48 -7.28 18.26
CA GLY A 661 6.62 -5.81 18.23
C GLY A 661 7.63 -5.31 17.21
N GLY A 662 8.64 -6.13 16.87
CA GLY A 662 9.65 -5.83 15.84
C GLY A 662 9.53 -6.68 14.58
N ASN A 663 10.67 -7.08 14.04
CA ASN A 663 10.80 -7.84 12.80
C ASN A 663 10.59 -9.35 13.02
N LEU A 664 10.04 -10.02 12.01
CA LEU A 664 10.02 -11.47 11.91
C LEU A 664 11.09 -11.93 10.91
N VAL A 665 12.15 -12.56 11.40
CA VAL A 665 13.29 -13.00 10.56
C VAL A 665 13.50 -14.51 10.70
N ILE A 666 13.19 -15.26 9.65
CA ILE A 666 13.35 -16.71 9.57
C ILE A 666 14.23 -17.05 8.38
N THR A 667 15.52 -17.31 8.62
CA THR A 667 16.49 -17.45 7.53
C THR A 667 17.40 -18.68 7.64
N ASP A 668 17.78 -19.25 6.50
CA ASP A 668 18.82 -20.29 6.42
C ASP A 668 18.56 -21.54 7.29
N ASN A 669 17.29 -21.92 7.49
CA ASN A 669 16.90 -23.10 8.25
C ASN A 669 16.60 -24.26 7.29
N ALA A 670 17.60 -25.09 7.00
CA ALA A 670 17.59 -26.06 5.90
C ALA A 670 16.45 -27.08 5.95
N LYS A 671 15.94 -27.44 7.12
CA LYS A 671 14.83 -28.41 7.24
C LYS A 671 13.46 -27.79 7.49
N LEU A 672 13.38 -26.49 7.74
CA LEU A 672 12.13 -25.78 8.03
C LEU A 672 11.26 -25.73 6.77
N ASN A 673 10.14 -26.42 6.76
CA ASN A 673 9.26 -26.57 5.59
C ASN A 673 7.80 -26.14 5.85
N GLY A 674 7.54 -25.45 6.96
CA GLY A 674 6.23 -24.86 7.23
C GLY A 674 6.24 -23.78 8.31
N LEU A 675 5.22 -22.93 8.28
CA LEU A 675 5.07 -21.73 9.13
C LEU A 675 4.02 -21.87 10.24
N GLY A 676 3.62 -23.11 10.60
CA GLY A 676 2.41 -23.34 11.39
C GLY A 676 2.36 -22.68 12.78
N GLY A 677 3.51 -22.44 13.41
CA GLY A 677 3.56 -21.76 14.72
C GLY A 677 3.24 -20.26 14.67
N PHE A 678 3.10 -19.68 13.47
CA PHE A 678 2.73 -18.28 13.26
C PHE A 678 1.26 -18.11 12.85
N ALA A 679 0.47 -19.19 12.76
CA ALA A 679 -0.92 -19.12 12.32
C ALA A 679 -1.84 -18.26 13.21
N PHE A 680 -1.41 -17.94 14.44
CA PHE A 680 -2.15 -17.11 15.39
C PHE A 680 -1.65 -15.66 15.46
N VAL A 681 -0.64 -15.29 14.67
CA VAL A 681 -0.07 -13.94 14.68
C VAL A 681 -1.12 -12.97 14.15
N THR A 682 -1.38 -11.93 14.94
CA THR A 682 -2.33 -10.86 14.63
C THR A 682 -1.65 -9.51 14.44
N SER A 683 -0.38 -9.37 14.82
CA SER A 683 0.41 -8.15 14.60
C SER A 683 1.91 -8.45 14.49
N VAL A 684 2.55 -7.86 13.48
CA VAL A 684 4.00 -7.74 13.31
C VAL A 684 4.33 -6.25 13.11
N GLY A 685 5.09 -5.67 14.03
CA GLY A 685 5.41 -4.23 14.00
C GLY A 685 6.47 -3.83 12.96
N GLY A 686 7.32 -4.77 12.52
CA GLY A 686 8.40 -4.53 11.57
C GLY A 686 8.35 -5.40 10.31
N ASP A 687 9.51 -5.57 9.68
CA ASP A 687 9.70 -6.29 8.43
C ASP A 687 9.52 -7.80 8.60
N VAL A 688 9.09 -8.48 7.52
CA VAL A 688 8.99 -9.93 7.46
C VAL A 688 10.01 -10.45 6.45
N THR A 689 11.00 -11.22 6.92
CA THR A 689 12.02 -11.84 6.08
C THR A 689 12.03 -13.35 6.26
N ILE A 690 11.61 -14.10 5.23
CA ILE A 690 11.57 -15.57 5.25
C ILE A 690 12.30 -16.11 4.02
N THR A 691 13.58 -16.47 4.16
CA THR A 691 14.42 -16.86 3.00
C THR A 691 15.38 -18.00 3.35
N GLY A 692 15.80 -18.79 2.35
CA GLY A 692 16.80 -19.86 2.58
C GLY A 692 16.32 -21.03 3.46
N ASN A 693 15.00 -21.22 3.60
CA ASN A 693 14.42 -22.28 4.42
C ASN A 693 14.02 -23.53 3.60
N GLY A 694 14.06 -24.70 4.23
CA GLY A 694 13.52 -25.94 3.68
C GLY A 694 14.33 -26.56 2.53
N THR A 695 15.56 -26.10 2.30
CA THR A 695 16.49 -26.57 1.25
C THR A 695 16.79 -28.07 1.29
N ALA A 696 16.59 -28.73 2.44
CA ALA A 696 16.80 -30.17 2.63
C ALA A 696 15.50 -30.98 2.77
N ASN A 697 14.31 -30.35 2.82
CA ASN A 697 13.05 -31.04 3.15
C ASN A 697 11.80 -30.53 2.38
N GLY A 698 12.00 -30.06 1.14
CA GLY A 698 10.92 -29.72 0.20
C GLY A 698 10.47 -28.26 0.18
N GLY A 699 11.12 -27.37 0.93
CA GLY A 699 10.77 -25.94 0.99
C GLY A 699 9.46 -25.64 1.74
N ILE A 700 9.18 -24.35 1.93
CA ILE A 700 7.87 -23.88 2.38
C ILE A 700 7.00 -23.73 1.12
N PRO A 701 5.84 -24.41 1.00
CA PRO A 701 4.96 -24.29 -0.16
C PRO A 701 4.27 -22.92 -0.20
N TYR A 702 3.65 -22.56 -1.34
CA TYR A 702 2.76 -21.41 -1.38
C TYR A 702 1.48 -21.70 -0.58
N ASP A 703 0.68 -22.66 -1.03
CA ASP A 703 -0.57 -23.01 -0.35
C ASP A 703 -0.34 -23.88 0.89
N SER A 704 -1.09 -23.59 1.95
CA SER A 704 -1.16 -24.43 3.13
C SER A 704 -1.85 -25.76 2.83
N THR A 705 -1.29 -26.82 3.41
CA THR A 705 -1.88 -28.17 3.44
C THR A 705 -2.27 -28.52 4.87
N SER A 706 -2.83 -29.72 5.10
CA SER A 706 -3.14 -30.17 6.46
C SER A 706 -1.91 -30.29 7.37
N ASP A 707 -0.72 -30.50 6.78
CA ASP A 707 0.49 -30.89 7.51
C ASP A 707 1.61 -29.82 7.39
N GLN A 708 1.45 -28.84 6.49
CA GLN A 708 2.42 -27.79 6.22
C GLN A 708 1.71 -26.47 5.95
N VAL A 709 1.98 -25.46 6.77
CA VAL A 709 1.47 -24.09 6.53
C VAL A 709 2.43 -23.35 5.61
N GLY A 710 1.91 -22.83 4.50
CA GLY A 710 2.66 -22.21 3.41
C GLY A 710 2.77 -20.69 3.50
N PHE A 711 3.23 -20.07 2.41
CA PHE A 711 3.31 -18.62 2.25
C PHE A 711 1.95 -17.93 2.07
N ASP A 712 0.88 -18.67 1.80
CA ASP A 712 -0.50 -18.20 1.83
C ASP A 712 -0.89 -17.59 3.19
N LEU A 713 -0.26 -18.04 4.28
CA LEU A 713 -0.35 -17.38 5.60
C LEU A 713 0.15 -15.93 5.52
N VAL A 714 1.33 -15.71 4.93
CA VAL A 714 1.92 -14.37 4.77
C VAL A 714 1.10 -13.54 3.79
N ALA A 715 0.58 -14.15 2.72
CA ALA A 715 -0.35 -13.48 1.81
C ALA A 715 -1.62 -13.02 2.55
N GLY A 716 -2.15 -13.86 3.44
CA GLY A 716 -3.27 -13.52 4.32
C GLY A 716 -2.95 -12.37 5.26
N TRP A 717 -1.75 -12.32 5.85
CA TRP A 717 -1.31 -11.19 6.67
C TRP A 717 -1.26 -9.86 5.90
N LEU A 718 -0.75 -9.88 4.68
CA LEU A 718 -0.73 -8.71 3.79
C LEU A 718 -2.14 -8.22 3.46
N GLY A 719 -3.09 -9.14 3.22
CA GLY A 719 -4.49 -8.81 2.94
C GLY A 719 -5.31 -8.38 4.17
N SER A 720 -4.85 -8.69 5.38
CA SER A 720 -5.59 -8.41 6.63
C SER A 720 -4.96 -7.32 7.51
N GLY A 721 -3.82 -6.74 7.09
CA GLY A 721 -3.13 -5.68 7.84
C GLY A 721 -2.41 -6.18 9.10
N VAL A 722 -2.04 -7.47 9.15
CA VAL A 722 -1.23 -8.03 10.25
C VAL A 722 0.19 -7.48 10.24
N VAL A 723 0.73 -7.24 9.04
CA VAL A 723 2.05 -6.62 8.84
C VAL A 723 1.86 -5.10 8.71
N ALA A 724 2.73 -4.32 9.36
CA ALA A 724 2.68 -2.87 9.28
C ALA A 724 2.71 -2.38 7.81
N PRO A 725 1.90 -1.36 7.41
CA PRO A 725 1.80 -0.94 6.00
C PRO A 725 3.11 -0.46 5.35
N ALA A 726 4.06 0.04 6.15
CA ALA A 726 5.37 0.49 5.69
C ALA A 726 6.45 -0.62 5.72
N ALA A 727 6.13 -1.79 6.26
CA ALA A 727 7.08 -2.87 6.42
C ALA A 727 7.33 -3.60 5.09
N THR A 728 8.59 -4.01 4.89
CA THR A 728 9.01 -4.78 3.74
C THR A 728 8.80 -6.26 3.99
N VAL A 729 8.17 -6.96 3.04
CA VAL A 729 8.01 -8.41 3.08
C VAL A 729 8.89 -9.06 2.02
N THR A 730 9.89 -9.82 2.49
CA THR A 730 10.84 -10.55 1.63
C THR A 730 10.74 -12.04 1.88
N CYS A 731 10.08 -12.76 0.98
CA CYS A 731 9.93 -14.21 1.05
C CYS A 731 10.58 -14.89 -0.16
N LYS A 732 11.29 -15.99 0.06
CA LYS A 732 11.91 -16.80 -1.00
C LYS A 732 11.67 -18.28 -0.78
N TYR A 733 11.42 -19.00 -1.87
CA TYR A 733 11.40 -20.46 -1.88
C TYR A 733 12.79 -21.04 -1.62
N ALA A 734 12.85 -22.35 -1.40
CA ALA A 734 14.08 -23.04 -1.06
C ALA A 734 15.16 -22.97 -2.16
N ASP A 735 14.75 -22.77 -3.41
CA ASP A 735 15.66 -22.57 -4.56
C ASP A 735 16.16 -21.12 -4.70
N GLY A 736 15.72 -20.22 -3.83
CA GLY A 736 16.08 -18.80 -3.82
C GLY A 736 15.21 -17.91 -4.71
N SER A 737 14.24 -18.47 -5.44
CA SER A 737 13.25 -17.68 -6.19
C SER A 737 12.36 -16.88 -5.23
N ALA A 738 11.98 -15.67 -5.65
CA ALA A 738 11.09 -14.82 -4.86
C ALA A 738 9.68 -15.43 -4.84
N VAL A 739 9.03 -15.34 -3.69
CA VAL A 739 7.59 -15.60 -3.59
C VAL A 739 6.88 -14.34 -4.08
N GLU A 740 6.12 -14.46 -5.16
CA GLU A 740 5.27 -13.37 -5.62
C GLU A 740 3.98 -13.38 -4.81
N PHE A 741 3.81 -12.35 -3.97
CA PHE A 741 2.53 -12.10 -3.32
C PHE A 741 1.66 -11.29 -4.28
N PRO A 742 0.39 -11.69 -4.50
CA PRO A 742 -0.55 -10.86 -5.23
C PRO A 742 -0.59 -9.48 -4.56
N VAL A 743 -0.42 -8.42 -5.36
CA VAL A 743 -0.55 -7.04 -4.86
C VAL A 743 -1.94 -6.92 -4.23
N PRO A 744 -2.07 -6.53 -2.95
CA PRO A 744 -3.37 -6.30 -2.34
C PRO A 744 -4.12 -5.27 -3.20
N SER A 745 -5.27 -5.66 -3.74
CA SER A 745 -6.06 -4.76 -4.55
C SER A 745 -6.46 -3.55 -3.71
N PRO A 746 -6.31 -2.30 -4.21
CA PRO A 746 -6.81 -1.14 -3.51
C PRO A 746 -8.35 -1.11 -3.46
N TYR A 747 -9.03 -2.02 -4.17
CA TYR A 747 -10.48 -2.07 -4.28
C TYR A 747 -11.09 -3.09 -3.32
N LYS A 748 -12.22 -2.73 -2.71
CA LYS A 748 -12.95 -3.63 -1.80
C LYS A 748 -13.68 -4.73 -2.58
N SER A 749 -13.72 -5.94 -2.02
CA SER A 749 -14.60 -7.02 -2.47
C SER A 749 -15.88 -7.05 -1.65
N TYR A 750 -17.01 -7.39 -2.28
CA TYR A 750 -18.32 -7.42 -1.67
C TYR A 750 -19.01 -8.78 -1.88
N THR A 751 -19.59 -9.33 -0.82
CA THR A 751 -20.48 -10.49 -0.85
C THR A 751 -21.84 -10.08 -0.30
N ILE A 752 -22.88 -10.20 -1.11
CA ILE A 752 -24.25 -9.79 -0.80
C ILE A 752 -25.12 -11.04 -0.79
N THR A 753 -25.75 -11.34 0.35
CA THR A 753 -26.44 -12.61 0.57
C THR A 753 -27.97 -12.47 0.74
N GLY A 754 -28.48 -11.24 0.70
CA GLY A 754 -29.91 -10.98 0.86
C GLY A 754 -30.33 -9.59 0.41
N ARG A 755 -31.64 -9.42 0.19
CA ARG A 755 -32.22 -8.17 -0.34
C ARG A 755 -31.90 -6.95 0.52
N ASP A 756 -31.91 -7.06 1.84
CA ASP A 756 -31.64 -5.91 2.72
C ASP A 756 -30.17 -5.47 2.63
N GLU A 757 -29.22 -6.43 2.51
CA GLU A 757 -27.81 -6.13 2.25
C GLU A 757 -27.62 -5.47 0.89
N LEU A 758 -28.33 -5.96 -0.14
CA LEU A 758 -28.31 -5.35 -1.47
C LEU A 758 -28.78 -3.89 -1.42
N LEU A 759 -29.86 -3.60 -0.68
CA LEU A 759 -30.40 -2.24 -0.56
C LEU A 759 -29.55 -1.33 0.32
N ALA A 760 -28.80 -1.89 1.27
CA ALA A 760 -27.79 -1.14 2.02
C ALA A 760 -26.55 -0.83 1.16
N PHE A 761 -26.14 -1.78 0.32
CA PHE A 761 -25.02 -1.63 -0.61
C PHE A 761 -25.34 -0.67 -1.76
N ALA A 762 -26.51 -0.84 -2.38
CA ALA A 762 -27.00 -0.04 -3.50
C ALA A 762 -28.40 0.53 -3.21
N PRO A 763 -28.48 1.63 -2.44
CA PRO A 763 -29.74 2.27 -2.07
C PRO A 763 -30.54 2.74 -3.29
N GLN A 764 -31.87 2.58 -3.23
CA GLN A 764 -32.77 2.93 -4.34
C GLN A 764 -32.83 4.44 -4.62
N ASP A 765 -32.46 5.27 -3.65
CA ASP A 765 -32.42 6.72 -3.80
C ASP A 765 -31.18 7.23 -4.56
N GLY A 766 -30.25 6.32 -4.92
CA GLY A 766 -29.02 6.66 -5.64
C GLY A 766 -28.03 7.49 -4.81
N SER A 767 -28.18 7.48 -3.49
CA SER A 767 -27.28 8.21 -2.57
C SER A 767 -25.86 7.65 -2.52
N ALA A 768 -25.69 6.39 -2.93
CA ALA A 768 -24.38 5.77 -2.92
C ALA A 768 -23.49 6.26 -4.07
N VAL A 769 -22.24 6.58 -3.72
CA VAL A 769 -21.22 6.99 -4.69
C VAL A 769 -20.74 5.76 -5.46
N LYS A 770 -20.55 5.88 -6.77
CA LYS A 770 -19.96 4.81 -7.57
C LYS A 770 -18.54 4.49 -7.11
N GLU A 771 -18.18 3.21 -7.05
CA GLU A 771 -16.82 2.76 -6.75
C GLU A 771 -16.35 1.68 -7.74
N THR A 772 -15.04 1.53 -7.84
CA THR A 772 -14.42 0.34 -8.43
C THR A 772 -14.31 -0.71 -7.34
N VAL A 773 -14.78 -1.92 -7.62
CA VAL A 773 -14.76 -3.06 -6.69
C VAL A 773 -13.80 -4.13 -7.20
N GLN A 774 -13.17 -4.86 -6.28
CA GLN A 774 -12.33 -6.00 -6.63
C GLN A 774 -13.23 -7.16 -7.09
N ASP A 775 -13.90 -7.85 -6.15
CA ASP A 775 -14.88 -8.89 -6.49
C ASP A 775 -16.29 -8.48 -6.06
N LEU A 776 -17.30 -8.88 -6.82
CA LEU A 776 -18.70 -8.70 -6.47
C LEU A 776 -19.44 -10.02 -6.56
N THR A 777 -19.83 -10.56 -5.41
CA THR A 777 -20.63 -11.79 -5.31
C THR A 777 -22.02 -11.48 -4.80
N ILE A 778 -23.04 -11.88 -5.55
CA ILE A 778 -24.45 -11.75 -5.17
C ILE A 778 -25.04 -13.15 -5.09
N VAL A 779 -25.50 -13.54 -3.92
CA VAL A 779 -26.13 -14.84 -3.64
C VAL A 779 -27.60 -14.60 -3.32
N ASP A 780 -28.50 -15.13 -4.16
CA ASP A 780 -29.95 -15.00 -4.02
C ASP A 780 -30.66 -16.35 -4.19
N THR A 781 -30.16 -17.40 -3.54
CA THR A 781 -30.72 -18.76 -3.63
C THR A 781 -32.18 -18.87 -3.16
N GLY A 782 -32.66 -17.90 -2.38
CA GLY A 782 -34.06 -17.80 -1.95
C GLY A 782 -34.99 -17.09 -2.94
N ASN A 783 -34.47 -16.59 -4.06
CA ASN A 783 -35.19 -15.75 -5.01
C ASN A 783 -35.92 -14.58 -4.32
N THR A 784 -35.16 -13.84 -3.52
CA THR A 784 -35.64 -12.72 -2.72
C THR A 784 -35.41 -11.37 -3.39
N MET A 785 -34.50 -11.29 -4.36
CA MET A 785 -34.16 -10.05 -5.07
C MET A 785 -34.85 -10.01 -6.43
N SER A 786 -35.59 -8.94 -6.71
CA SER A 786 -36.18 -8.74 -8.05
C SER A 786 -35.19 -8.14 -9.04
N ASP A 787 -35.45 -8.26 -10.34
CA ASP A 787 -34.74 -7.52 -11.40
C ASP A 787 -34.62 -6.01 -11.09
N ASN A 788 -35.67 -5.42 -10.52
CA ASN A 788 -35.65 -4.02 -10.12
C ASN A 788 -34.67 -3.77 -8.97
N ASP A 789 -34.62 -4.66 -7.96
CA ASP A 789 -33.66 -4.54 -6.86
C ASP A 789 -32.21 -4.67 -7.39
N LEU A 790 -31.95 -5.66 -8.24
CA LEU A 790 -30.62 -5.89 -8.85
C LEU A 790 -30.20 -4.75 -9.80
N SER A 791 -31.17 -4.08 -10.45
CA SER A 791 -30.88 -2.94 -11.32
C SER A 791 -30.24 -1.75 -10.61
N PHE A 792 -30.29 -1.69 -9.26
CA PHE A 792 -29.62 -0.66 -8.50
C PHE A 792 -28.12 -0.92 -8.31
N VAL A 793 -27.62 -2.13 -8.52
CA VAL A 793 -26.17 -2.43 -8.38
C VAL A 793 -25.31 -1.49 -9.23
N LYS A 794 -25.77 -1.14 -10.44
CA LYS A 794 -25.06 -0.20 -11.32
C LYS A 794 -25.06 1.26 -10.84
N THR A 795 -25.82 1.62 -9.80
CA THR A 795 -25.73 2.95 -9.18
C THR A 795 -24.58 3.02 -8.19
N ARG A 796 -24.18 1.88 -7.60
CA ARG A 796 -23.04 1.76 -6.67
C ARG A 796 -21.74 1.33 -7.33
N VAL A 797 -21.81 0.52 -8.39
CA VAL A 797 -20.63 -0.06 -9.02
C VAL A 797 -20.32 0.69 -10.33
N GLU A 798 -19.06 1.06 -10.52
CA GLU A 798 -18.54 1.58 -11.79
C GLU A 798 -17.82 0.51 -12.59
N LYS A 799 -16.97 -0.27 -11.91
CA LYS A 799 -16.13 -1.29 -12.50
C LYS A 799 -15.87 -2.43 -11.50
N VAL A 800 -15.83 -3.66 -11.99
CA VAL A 800 -15.39 -4.86 -11.25
C VAL A 800 -14.04 -5.29 -11.82
N MET A 801 -12.97 -5.26 -11.03
CA MET A 801 -11.62 -5.61 -11.47
C MET A 801 -11.38 -7.12 -11.49
N GLY A 802 -11.88 -7.81 -10.48
CA GLY A 802 -11.88 -9.27 -10.34
C GLY A 802 -13.15 -9.87 -10.91
N THR A 803 -13.86 -10.68 -10.13
CA THR A 803 -14.98 -11.50 -10.63
C THR A 803 -16.34 -10.98 -10.20
N LEU A 804 -17.25 -10.87 -11.18
CA LEU A 804 -18.69 -10.74 -10.93
C LEU A 804 -19.31 -12.14 -10.82
N THR A 805 -19.82 -12.48 -9.63
CA THR A 805 -20.54 -13.73 -9.39
C THR A 805 -22.01 -13.46 -9.05
N LEU A 806 -22.92 -14.16 -9.74
CA LEU A 806 -24.34 -14.20 -9.39
C LEU A 806 -24.77 -15.67 -9.18
N GLU A 807 -25.29 -15.99 -8.01
CA GLU A 807 -25.69 -17.34 -7.64
C GLU A 807 -27.16 -17.40 -7.21
N GLY A 808 -27.94 -18.28 -7.84
CA GLY A 808 -29.33 -18.59 -7.45
C GLY A 808 -30.38 -17.52 -7.78
N SER A 809 -29.99 -16.43 -8.43
CA SER A 809 -30.84 -15.27 -8.69
C SER A 809 -31.95 -15.50 -9.73
N SER A 810 -33.05 -14.72 -9.63
CA SER A 810 -34.09 -14.61 -10.66
C SER A 810 -33.82 -13.56 -11.75
N LEU A 811 -32.59 -13.04 -11.83
CA LEU A 811 -32.20 -12.10 -12.87
C LEU A 811 -32.63 -12.60 -14.25
N THR A 812 -33.45 -11.82 -14.96
CA THR A 812 -33.90 -12.21 -16.30
C THR A 812 -32.98 -11.72 -17.42
N SER A 813 -32.31 -10.58 -17.19
CA SER A 813 -31.50 -9.88 -18.19
C SER A 813 -30.27 -9.22 -17.59
N THR A 814 -29.11 -9.48 -18.21
CA THR A 814 -27.84 -8.80 -17.91
C THR A 814 -27.82 -7.31 -18.30
N GLU A 815 -28.78 -6.85 -19.12
CA GLU A 815 -28.89 -5.44 -19.49
C GLU A 815 -29.08 -4.53 -18.27
N LEU A 816 -29.61 -5.09 -17.17
CA LEU A 816 -29.80 -4.39 -15.90
C LEU A 816 -28.47 -3.99 -15.25
N PHE A 817 -27.41 -4.77 -15.46
CA PHE A 817 -26.07 -4.48 -14.96
C PHE A 817 -25.24 -3.64 -15.92
N PHE A 818 -25.36 -3.90 -17.22
CA PHE A 818 -24.37 -3.42 -18.19
C PHE A 818 -24.86 -2.32 -19.14
N LEU A 819 -26.18 -2.13 -19.34
CA LEU A 819 -26.72 -1.06 -20.19
C LEU A 819 -27.23 0.14 -19.39
N ASN A 820 -27.35 1.29 -20.07
CA ASN A 820 -27.94 2.52 -19.54
C ASN A 820 -27.27 2.96 -18.23
N GLY A 821 -25.97 3.28 -18.28
CA GLY A 821 -25.16 3.64 -17.11
C GLY A 821 -24.69 2.44 -16.28
N GLY A 822 -24.66 1.25 -16.90
CA GLY A 822 -24.14 0.01 -16.33
C GLY A 822 -22.66 0.07 -15.96
N PHE A 823 -22.20 -0.93 -15.20
CA PHE A 823 -20.80 -1.06 -14.83
C PHE A 823 -20.02 -1.94 -15.80
N THR A 824 -18.69 -1.91 -15.73
CA THR A 824 -17.81 -2.77 -16.53
C THR A 824 -17.19 -3.88 -15.69
N VAL A 825 -16.74 -4.96 -16.32
CA VAL A 825 -16.05 -6.09 -15.66
C VAL A 825 -14.76 -6.36 -16.44
N GLU A 826 -13.61 -6.25 -15.78
CA GLU A 826 -12.31 -6.56 -16.38
C GLU A 826 -11.93 -8.04 -16.19
N GLY A 827 -12.27 -8.63 -15.04
CA GLY A 827 -11.98 -10.02 -14.72
C GLY A 827 -13.05 -11.01 -15.18
N GLY A 828 -13.53 -11.87 -14.28
CA GLY A 828 -14.43 -12.99 -14.59
C GLY A 828 -15.92 -12.66 -14.48
N ILE A 829 -16.75 -13.39 -15.22
CA ILE A 829 -18.22 -13.35 -15.12
C ILE A 829 -18.74 -14.77 -14.88
N VAL A 830 -19.40 -14.96 -13.74
CA VAL A 830 -19.82 -16.26 -13.25
C VAL A 830 -21.28 -16.22 -12.82
N PHE A 831 -22.16 -16.88 -13.59
CA PHE A 831 -23.56 -17.06 -13.23
C PHE A 831 -23.85 -18.53 -12.96
N ARG A 832 -24.38 -18.81 -11.77
CA ARG A 832 -24.73 -20.16 -11.32
C ARG A 832 -26.16 -20.24 -10.87
N ASN A 833 -26.87 -21.29 -11.28
CA ASN A 833 -28.23 -21.58 -10.84
C ASN A 833 -29.23 -20.44 -11.10
N CYS A 834 -28.98 -19.58 -12.11
CA CYS A 834 -29.88 -18.50 -12.51
C CYS A 834 -30.95 -19.04 -13.47
N ALA A 835 -32.02 -19.61 -12.91
CA ALA A 835 -33.04 -20.35 -13.66
C ALA A 835 -33.83 -19.48 -14.67
N GLU A 836 -33.96 -18.18 -14.40
CA GLU A 836 -34.76 -17.25 -15.18
C GLU A 836 -33.92 -16.41 -16.17
N LEU A 837 -32.59 -16.49 -16.10
CA LEU A 837 -31.69 -15.72 -16.95
C LEU A 837 -31.82 -16.17 -18.40
N PHE A 838 -32.38 -15.30 -19.23
CA PHE A 838 -32.57 -15.57 -20.65
C PHE A 838 -31.80 -14.59 -21.54
N ASN A 839 -31.66 -13.31 -21.14
CA ASN A 839 -31.06 -12.27 -21.96
C ASN A 839 -29.63 -11.90 -21.51
N LEU A 840 -28.64 -12.23 -22.33
CA LEU A 840 -27.23 -11.88 -22.11
C LEU A 840 -26.77 -10.61 -22.85
N ASN A 841 -27.64 -9.93 -23.60
CA ASN A 841 -27.22 -8.83 -24.49
C ASN A 841 -26.74 -7.57 -23.76
N GLY A 842 -26.80 -7.51 -22.43
CA GLY A 842 -26.10 -6.46 -21.68
C GLY A 842 -24.59 -6.50 -21.92
N MET A 843 -24.04 -7.68 -22.16
CA MET A 843 -22.62 -7.93 -22.39
C MET A 843 -22.22 -7.88 -23.88
N LYS A 844 -23.11 -7.44 -24.79
CA LYS A 844 -22.90 -7.52 -26.25
C LYS A 844 -21.68 -6.74 -26.78
N ASP A 845 -21.24 -5.72 -26.05
CA ASP A 845 -20.11 -4.87 -26.45
C ASP A 845 -18.77 -5.42 -25.91
N MET A 846 -18.81 -6.50 -25.11
CA MET A 846 -17.62 -7.18 -24.61
C MET A 846 -17.03 -8.07 -25.71
N THR A 847 -15.73 -7.92 -25.95
CA THR A 847 -14.97 -8.75 -26.91
C THR A 847 -13.91 -9.63 -26.25
N ALA A 848 -13.56 -9.35 -24.99
CA ALA A 848 -12.64 -10.15 -24.19
C ALA A 848 -13.11 -10.21 -22.73
N ILE A 849 -12.79 -11.32 -22.06
CA ILE A 849 -13.04 -11.53 -20.62
C ILE A 849 -11.70 -11.86 -19.95
N GLY A 850 -11.30 -11.08 -18.93
CA GLY A 850 -10.00 -11.24 -18.26
C GLY A 850 -9.95 -12.36 -17.22
N GLY A 851 -11.09 -12.98 -16.88
CA GLY A 851 -11.18 -14.16 -16.02
C GLY A 851 -12.01 -15.28 -16.64
N ASP A 852 -12.74 -16.02 -15.80
CA ASP A 852 -13.63 -17.08 -16.25
C ASP A 852 -14.93 -16.53 -16.87
N LEU A 853 -15.49 -17.26 -17.83
CA LEU A 853 -16.83 -17.05 -18.37
C LEU A 853 -17.68 -18.29 -18.09
N VAL A 854 -18.49 -18.24 -17.03
CA VAL A 854 -19.23 -19.40 -16.52
C VAL A 854 -20.72 -19.14 -16.51
N PHE A 855 -21.47 -20.06 -17.13
CA PHE A 855 -22.92 -20.18 -17.03
C PHE A 855 -23.25 -21.61 -16.65
N GLU A 856 -23.53 -21.83 -15.37
CA GLU A 856 -23.76 -23.14 -14.80
C GLU A 856 -25.21 -23.27 -14.34
N ASN A 857 -25.93 -24.28 -14.85
CA ASN A 857 -27.35 -24.49 -14.54
C ASN A 857 -28.22 -23.24 -14.81
N CYS A 858 -27.99 -22.59 -15.95
CA CYS A 858 -28.78 -21.44 -16.44
C CYS A 858 -29.62 -21.87 -17.66
N PRO A 859 -30.73 -22.62 -17.46
CA PRO A 859 -31.40 -23.39 -18.50
C PRO A 859 -32.07 -22.55 -19.61
N LYS A 860 -32.34 -21.26 -19.37
CA LYS A 860 -33.11 -20.38 -20.27
C LYS A 860 -32.26 -19.45 -21.14
N ILE A 861 -30.93 -19.47 -21.01
CA ILE A 861 -30.06 -18.55 -21.75
C ILE A 861 -30.33 -18.68 -23.26
N ALA A 862 -30.72 -17.58 -23.89
CA ALA A 862 -30.97 -17.53 -25.32
C ALA A 862 -29.65 -17.27 -26.06
N THR A 863 -29.26 -18.19 -26.94
CA THR A 863 -28.05 -18.07 -27.78
C THR A 863 -28.36 -18.15 -29.28
N ASP A 864 -29.64 -18.19 -29.67
CA ASP A 864 -30.09 -18.39 -31.05
C ASP A 864 -30.46 -17.09 -31.80
N TRP A 865 -30.22 -15.92 -31.20
CA TRP A 865 -30.54 -14.59 -31.77
C TRP A 865 -29.64 -14.13 -32.94
N GLY A 866 -28.83 -15.02 -33.53
CA GLY A 866 -27.94 -14.73 -34.66
C GLY A 866 -26.57 -14.21 -34.25
N ALA A 867 -25.72 -13.89 -35.23
CA ALA A 867 -24.29 -13.59 -35.07
C ALA A 867 -23.96 -12.22 -34.43
N GLY A 868 -24.96 -11.55 -33.84
CA GLY A 868 -24.82 -10.30 -33.07
C GLY A 868 -25.22 -10.46 -31.60
N ASN A 869 -25.41 -11.69 -31.13
CA ASN A 869 -25.71 -11.95 -29.72
C ASN A 869 -24.45 -11.84 -28.85
N CYS A 870 -24.60 -11.66 -27.54
CA CYS A 870 -23.49 -11.48 -26.61
C CYS A 870 -22.32 -12.47 -26.81
N LEU A 871 -22.57 -13.77 -26.64
CA LEU A 871 -21.50 -14.77 -26.64
C LEU A 871 -20.79 -14.86 -28.01
N SER A 872 -21.49 -14.53 -29.10
CA SER A 872 -20.93 -14.54 -30.45
C SER A 872 -19.88 -13.46 -30.68
N GLN A 873 -19.80 -12.43 -29.84
CA GLN A 873 -18.83 -11.33 -29.94
C GLN A 873 -17.53 -11.58 -29.18
N ILE A 874 -17.53 -12.51 -28.23
CA ILE A 874 -16.34 -12.81 -27.41
C ILE A 874 -15.27 -13.46 -28.27
N VAL A 875 -14.12 -12.81 -28.35
CA VAL A 875 -12.94 -13.24 -29.11
C VAL A 875 -11.99 -14.05 -28.23
N SER A 876 -11.81 -13.65 -26.97
CA SER A 876 -10.86 -14.30 -26.05
C SER A 876 -11.36 -14.33 -24.61
N VAL A 877 -11.09 -15.43 -23.91
CA VAL A 877 -11.31 -15.59 -22.46
C VAL A 877 -9.99 -16.00 -21.84
N ALA A 878 -9.49 -15.24 -20.87
CA ALA A 878 -8.22 -15.55 -20.22
C ALA A 878 -8.34 -16.74 -19.24
N GLY A 879 -9.50 -16.90 -18.60
CA GLY A 879 -9.83 -18.06 -17.78
C GLY A 879 -10.53 -19.17 -18.58
N SER A 880 -11.42 -19.90 -17.90
CA SER A 880 -12.19 -21.01 -18.46
C SER A 880 -13.53 -20.54 -19.05
N VAL A 881 -13.98 -21.22 -20.11
CA VAL A 881 -15.35 -21.10 -20.63
C VAL A 881 -16.14 -22.32 -20.16
N ARG A 882 -17.23 -22.10 -19.42
CA ARG A 882 -18.10 -23.18 -18.96
C ARG A 882 -19.56 -22.86 -19.27
N LEU A 883 -20.22 -23.75 -20.01
CA LEU A 883 -21.64 -23.66 -20.33
C LEU A 883 -22.31 -24.99 -19.99
N THR A 884 -23.17 -25.01 -18.97
CA THR A 884 -23.82 -26.25 -18.53
C THR A 884 -25.33 -26.13 -18.39
N GLY A 885 -26.03 -27.21 -18.77
CA GLY A 885 -27.46 -27.36 -18.49
C GLY A 885 -28.38 -26.43 -19.28
N VAL A 886 -27.95 -25.89 -20.43
CA VAL A 886 -28.79 -25.03 -21.28
C VAL A 886 -29.86 -25.87 -21.97
N THR A 887 -31.14 -25.52 -21.81
CA THR A 887 -32.28 -26.29 -22.35
C THR A 887 -33.01 -25.59 -23.49
N THR A 888 -32.76 -24.30 -23.69
CA THR A 888 -33.26 -23.47 -24.80
C THR A 888 -32.45 -23.65 -26.08
N PRO A 889 -33.06 -23.49 -27.28
CA PRO A 889 -32.37 -23.64 -28.55
C PRO A 889 -31.03 -22.87 -28.62
N MET A 890 -29.95 -23.58 -28.98
CA MET A 890 -28.64 -23.00 -29.25
C MET A 890 -28.28 -23.14 -30.72
N ARG A 891 -27.56 -22.17 -31.28
CA ARG A 891 -27.08 -22.20 -32.66
C ARG A 891 -25.56 -22.23 -32.70
N GLY A 892 -24.97 -22.75 -33.78
CA GLY A 892 -23.52 -22.81 -33.92
C GLY A 892 -22.81 -21.45 -33.86
N VAL A 893 -23.55 -20.34 -33.98
CA VAL A 893 -23.03 -18.97 -33.82
C VAL A 893 -22.75 -18.56 -32.37
N THR A 894 -23.10 -19.37 -31.37
CA THR A 894 -22.96 -19.00 -29.94
C THR A 894 -21.56 -18.50 -29.58
N PHE A 895 -20.50 -19.11 -30.11
CA PHE A 895 -19.11 -18.67 -29.89
C PHE A 895 -18.42 -18.31 -31.21
N ASN A 896 -19.15 -17.69 -32.14
CA ASN A 896 -18.68 -17.43 -33.51
C ASN A 896 -17.31 -16.74 -33.60
N SER A 897 -17.03 -15.78 -32.71
CA SER A 897 -15.78 -15.01 -32.75
C SER A 897 -14.67 -15.58 -31.86
N LEU A 898 -14.95 -16.61 -31.05
CA LEU A 898 -14.03 -17.11 -30.04
C LEU A 898 -12.82 -17.79 -30.70
N LYS A 899 -11.63 -17.32 -30.33
CA LYS A 899 -10.34 -17.79 -30.84
C LYS A 899 -9.44 -18.40 -29.78
N SER A 900 -9.52 -17.93 -28.53
CA SER A 900 -8.62 -18.41 -27.46
C SER A 900 -9.32 -18.50 -26.11
N VAL A 901 -9.06 -19.59 -25.40
CA VAL A 901 -9.44 -19.81 -23.99
C VAL A 901 -8.18 -20.19 -23.22
N GLY A 902 -7.86 -19.47 -22.14
CA GLY A 902 -6.66 -19.75 -21.34
C GLY A 902 -6.83 -20.92 -20.37
N GLY A 903 -8.05 -21.18 -19.89
CA GLY A 903 -8.41 -22.32 -19.04
C GLY A 903 -9.11 -23.45 -19.80
N ASP A 904 -10.08 -24.09 -19.15
CA ASP A 904 -10.86 -25.18 -19.73
C ASP A 904 -11.96 -24.65 -20.68
N PHE A 905 -12.29 -25.42 -21.72
CA PHE A 905 -13.51 -25.24 -22.51
C PHE A 905 -14.48 -26.39 -22.21
N ILE A 906 -15.56 -26.09 -21.49
CA ILE A 906 -16.52 -27.09 -21.01
C ILE A 906 -17.93 -26.77 -21.51
N VAL A 907 -18.52 -27.71 -22.24
CA VAL A 907 -19.93 -27.67 -22.65
C VAL A 907 -20.60 -28.98 -22.27
N THR A 908 -21.47 -28.93 -21.27
CA THR A 908 -22.06 -30.15 -20.68
C THR A 908 -23.58 -30.05 -20.51
N GLY A 909 -24.33 -31.05 -20.96
CA GLY A 909 -25.77 -31.12 -20.72
C GLY A 909 -26.59 -30.03 -21.45
N CYS A 910 -26.03 -29.41 -22.48
CA CYS A 910 -26.69 -28.41 -23.32
C CYS A 910 -27.57 -29.10 -24.36
N ASN A 911 -28.87 -29.17 -24.07
CA ASN A 911 -29.84 -30.03 -24.77
C ASN A 911 -30.91 -29.28 -25.57
N GLY A 912 -30.87 -27.94 -25.59
CA GLY A 912 -31.78 -27.14 -26.40
C GLY A 912 -31.32 -27.05 -27.85
N ASN A 913 -31.88 -27.90 -28.73
CA ASN A 913 -31.65 -27.94 -30.19
C ASN A 913 -30.22 -27.57 -30.66
N PHE A 914 -29.22 -28.06 -29.94
CA PHE A 914 -27.81 -27.71 -30.11
C PHE A 914 -27.08 -28.84 -30.81
N TRP A 915 -26.67 -28.62 -32.06
CA TRP A 915 -26.12 -29.67 -32.93
C TRP A 915 -24.62 -29.55 -33.25
N ASN A 916 -24.04 -28.35 -33.27
CA ASN A 916 -22.62 -28.12 -33.55
C ASN A 916 -22.17 -26.67 -33.26
N PHE A 917 -20.87 -26.41 -33.46
CA PHE A 917 -20.22 -25.09 -33.45
C PHE A 917 -19.54 -24.75 -34.80
N ASP A 918 -20.05 -25.20 -35.95
CA ASP A 918 -19.30 -25.22 -37.23
C ASP A 918 -18.73 -23.89 -37.74
N VAL A 919 -19.18 -22.75 -37.19
CA VAL A 919 -18.67 -21.42 -37.56
C VAL A 919 -17.64 -20.87 -36.56
N MET A 920 -17.48 -21.49 -35.40
CA MET A 920 -16.47 -21.16 -34.40
C MET A 920 -15.08 -21.48 -34.95
N LYS A 921 -14.10 -20.62 -34.65
CA LYS A 921 -12.71 -20.77 -35.07
C LYS A 921 -11.78 -20.75 -33.87
N LEU A 922 -12.06 -21.62 -32.91
CA LEU A 922 -11.27 -21.73 -31.69
C LEU A 922 -9.89 -22.30 -32.03
N GLU A 923 -8.83 -21.57 -31.72
CA GLU A 923 -7.45 -21.91 -32.05
C GLU A 923 -6.70 -22.47 -30.85
N THR A 924 -6.93 -21.98 -29.63
CA THR A 924 -6.16 -22.40 -28.45
C THR A 924 -7.05 -22.61 -27.22
N ILE A 925 -6.78 -23.69 -26.49
CA ILE A 925 -7.31 -23.97 -25.16
C ILE A 925 -6.11 -24.24 -24.24
N GLY A 926 -5.93 -23.47 -23.17
CA GLY A 926 -4.82 -23.68 -22.24
C GLY A 926 -5.08 -24.83 -21.25
N GLY A 927 -6.33 -25.16 -20.97
CA GLY A 927 -6.76 -26.31 -20.16
C GLY A 927 -7.37 -27.45 -20.98
N SER A 928 -8.37 -28.10 -20.41
CA SER A 928 -9.03 -29.28 -20.97
C SER A 928 -10.19 -28.93 -21.92
N LEU A 929 -10.43 -29.78 -22.92
CA LEU A 929 -11.63 -29.72 -23.77
C LEU A 929 -12.63 -30.78 -23.31
N VAL A 930 -13.78 -30.35 -22.80
CA VAL A 930 -14.84 -31.21 -22.29
C VAL A 930 -16.15 -30.94 -23.01
N LEU A 931 -16.61 -31.93 -23.76
CA LEU A 931 -17.92 -31.94 -24.41
C LEU A 931 -18.66 -33.19 -23.91
N SER A 932 -19.65 -33.01 -23.05
CA SER A 932 -20.36 -34.16 -22.49
C SER A 932 -21.88 -34.02 -22.40
N ASP A 933 -22.59 -35.13 -22.60
CA ASP A 933 -24.04 -35.23 -22.36
C ASP A 933 -24.90 -34.22 -23.14
N ASN A 934 -24.44 -33.79 -24.31
CA ASN A 934 -25.17 -32.90 -25.21
C ASN A 934 -25.93 -33.74 -26.26
N ALA A 935 -27.19 -34.07 -25.99
CA ALA A 935 -27.96 -35.12 -26.67
C ALA A 935 -28.13 -34.91 -28.19
N ARG A 936 -28.08 -33.67 -28.69
CA ARG A 936 -28.19 -33.36 -30.12
C ARG A 936 -26.87 -32.97 -30.78
N PHE A 937 -25.80 -32.77 -30.00
CA PHE A 937 -24.51 -32.33 -30.51
C PHE A 937 -23.84 -33.46 -31.29
N ASN A 938 -23.75 -33.33 -32.61
CA ASN A 938 -23.38 -34.43 -33.51
C ASN A 938 -22.28 -34.06 -34.53
N GLY A 939 -21.55 -32.96 -34.29
CA GLY A 939 -20.45 -32.53 -35.15
C GLY A 939 -19.42 -31.66 -34.43
N LEU A 940 -18.14 -31.82 -34.78
CA LEU A 940 -16.99 -31.17 -34.16
C LEU A 940 -16.39 -30.01 -34.97
N GLY A 941 -17.13 -29.46 -35.95
CA GLY A 941 -16.57 -28.53 -36.94
C GLY A 941 -15.97 -27.25 -36.35
N GLY A 942 -16.48 -26.79 -35.20
CA GLY A 942 -15.97 -25.60 -34.51
C GLY A 942 -14.55 -25.73 -33.93
N PHE A 943 -13.98 -26.94 -33.95
CA PHE A 943 -12.67 -27.26 -33.38
C PHE A 943 -11.61 -27.56 -34.45
N GLU A 944 -11.94 -27.41 -35.75
CA GLU A 944 -11.00 -27.67 -36.84
C GLU A 944 -9.76 -26.76 -36.84
N ALA A 945 -9.89 -25.57 -36.24
CA ALA A 945 -8.84 -24.56 -36.18
C ALA A 945 -7.90 -24.71 -34.98
N LEU A 946 -8.12 -25.71 -34.11
CA LEU A 946 -7.31 -25.90 -32.90
C LEU A 946 -5.85 -26.18 -33.26
N LYS A 947 -4.97 -25.46 -32.54
CA LYS A 947 -3.51 -25.52 -32.63
C LYS A 947 -2.90 -26.02 -31.32
N SER A 948 -3.54 -25.75 -30.19
CA SER A 948 -3.09 -26.23 -28.88
C SER A 948 -4.25 -26.51 -27.91
N VAL A 949 -4.15 -27.60 -27.16
CA VAL A 949 -4.98 -27.96 -26.00
C VAL A 949 -4.03 -28.38 -24.87
N GLY A 950 -3.98 -27.62 -23.79
CA GLY A 950 -3.02 -27.84 -22.71
C GLY A 950 -3.38 -28.95 -21.71
N GLY A 951 -4.64 -29.39 -21.69
CA GLY A 951 -5.15 -30.42 -20.78
C GLY A 951 -5.77 -31.64 -21.48
N ASP A 952 -6.69 -32.29 -20.76
CA ASP A 952 -7.32 -33.54 -21.20
C ASP A 952 -8.42 -33.31 -22.24
N LEU A 953 -8.77 -34.40 -22.95
CA LEU A 953 -9.90 -34.42 -23.88
C LEU A 953 -10.99 -35.37 -23.37
N THR A 954 -12.19 -34.84 -23.18
CA THR A 954 -13.39 -35.63 -22.88
C THR A 954 -14.49 -35.33 -23.89
N VAL A 955 -14.89 -36.34 -24.66
CA VAL A 955 -16.01 -36.29 -25.62
C VAL A 955 -16.89 -37.52 -25.39
N THR A 956 -17.96 -37.38 -24.60
CA THR A 956 -18.80 -38.53 -24.19
C THR A 956 -20.28 -38.17 -24.14
N GLY A 957 -21.19 -39.10 -24.44
CA GLY A 957 -22.63 -38.87 -24.27
C GLY A 957 -23.23 -37.84 -25.24
N ASN A 958 -22.53 -37.49 -26.32
CA ASN A 958 -22.98 -36.49 -27.29
C ASN A 958 -23.74 -37.13 -28.46
N GLY A 959 -24.72 -36.40 -29.00
CA GLY A 959 -25.43 -36.78 -30.22
C GLY A 959 -26.32 -38.01 -30.07
N THR A 960 -26.64 -38.42 -28.84
CA THR A 960 -27.44 -39.62 -28.53
C THR A 960 -28.82 -39.62 -29.19
N SER A 961 -29.40 -38.44 -29.46
CA SER A 961 -30.66 -38.28 -30.20
C SER A 961 -30.50 -38.28 -31.72
N GLU A 962 -29.26 -38.20 -32.22
CA GLU A 962 -28.91 -38.02 -33.64
C GLU A 962 -28.04 -39.18 -34.19
N GLY A 963 -27.87 -40.26 -33.42
CA GLY A 963 -27.06 -41.43 -33.79
C GLY A 963 -25.57 -41.33 -33.41
N GLY A 964 -25.19 -40.38 -32.56
CA GLY A 964 -23.81 -40.11 -32.14
C GLY A 964 -23.07 -39.13 -33.05
N ILE A 965 -21.85 -38.77 -32.65
CA ILE A 965 -20.88 -38.11 -33.53
C ILE A 965 -20.32 -39.17 -34.50
N PRO A 966 -20.39 -38.95 -35.83
CA PRO A 966 -19.88 -39.93 -36.79
C PRO A 966 -18.38 -40.13 -36.63
N VAL A 967 -17.88 -41.35 -36.85
CA VAL A 967 -16.45 -41.64 -36.77
C VAL A 967 -15.68 -40.92 -37.89
N VAL A 968 -16.22 -40.94 -39.11
CA VAL A 968 -15.61 -40.31 -40.29
C VAL A 968 -16.40 -39.07 -40.69
N SER A 969 -15.70 -37.98 -40.98
CA SER A 969 -16.29 -36.75 -41.47
C SER A 969 -17.04 -36.94 -42.78
N THR A 970 -18.20 -36.30 -42.90
CA THR A 970 -19.04 -36.25 -44.11
C THR A 970 -19.09 -34.82 -44.64
N SER A 971 -19.69 -34.60 -45.81
CA SER A 971 -19.84 -33.26 -46.38
C SER A 971 -20.58 -32.27 -45.48
N ASN A 972 -21.36 -32.76 -44.50
CA ASN A 972 -22.26 -31.95 -43.69
C ASN A 972 -21.98 -32.07 -42.17
N LYS A 973 -21.05 -32.95 -41.76
CA LYS A 973 -20.76 -33.20 -40.34
C LYS A 973 -19.30 -33.59 -40.17
N VAL A 974 -18.62 -32.89 -39.28
CA VAL A 974 -17.23 -33.18 -38.90
C VAL A 974 -17.23 -34.20 -37.76
N GLY A 975 -16.56 -35.32 -37.98
CA GLY A 975 -16.58 -36.51 -37.13
C GLY A 975 -15.41 -36.61 -36.15
N LEU A 976 -15.30 -37.77 -35.48
CA LEU A 976 -14.23 -38.09 -34.53
C LEU A 976 -12.85 -38.18 -35.19
N ASP A 977 -12.78 -38.42 -36.51
CA ASP A 977 -11.54 -38.39 -37.30
C ASP A 977 -10.80 -37.04 -37.22
N LEU A 978 -11.50 -35.95 -36.92
CA LEU A 978 -10.87 -34.68 -36.59
C LEU A 978 -9.97 -34.80 -35.34
N LEU A 979 -10.44 -35.49 -34.29
CA LEU A 979 -9.67 -35.64 -33.05
C LEU A 979 -8.38 -36.43 -33.30
N GLY A 980 -8.46 -37.51 -34.08
CA GLY A 980 -7.30 -38.29 -34.50
C GLY A 980 -6.31 -37.47 -35.33
N LYS A 981 -6.82 -36.59 -36.22
CA LYS A 981 -5.98 -35.64 -36.96
C LYS A 981 -5.25 -34.67 -36.01
N LEU A 982 -5.98 -34.00 -35.12
CA LEU A 982 -5.41 -33.04 -34.16
C LEU A 982 -4.35 -33.70 -33.26
N TYR A 983 -4.59 -34.95 -32.84
CA TYR A 983 -3.62 -35.74 -32.09
C TYR A 983 -2.32 -35.99 -32.87
N ARG A 984 -2.42 -36.41 -34.15
CA ARG A 984 -1.24 -36.59 -35.03
C ARG A 984 -0.50 -35.28 -35.33
N ASP A 985 -1.24 -34.18 -35.39
CA ASP A 985 -0.68 -32.84 -35.61
C ASP A 985 -0.02 -32.25 -34.33
N GLY A 986 -0.06 -32.97 -33.20
CA GLY A 986 0.60 -32.56 -31.95
C GLY A 986 -0.13 -31.46 -31.19
N VAL A 987 -1.46 -31.35 -31.36
CA VAL A 987 -2.26 -30.28 -30.77
C VAL A 987 -2.45 -30.43 -29.25
N PHE A 988 -2.46 -31.66 -28.72
CA PHE A 988 -2.68 -31.92 -27.29
C PHE A 988 -1.36 -31.98 -26.51
N ALA A 989 -1.38 -31.57 -25.23
CA ALA A 989 -0.21 -31.62 -24.35
C ALA A 989 0.32 -33.04 -24.11
N ASP A 990 1.62 -33.14 -23.82
CA ASP A 990 2.29 -34.40 -23.47
C ASP A 990 1.68 -34.99 -22.18
N GLY A 991 1.20 -36.23 -22.27
CA GLY A 991 0.58 -36.94 -21.14
C GLY A 991 -0.93 -36.71 -21.00
N ALA A 992 -1.58 -35.97 -21.91
CA ALA A 992 -3.02 -35.78 -21.90
C ALA A 992 -3.80 -37.11 -21.94
N VAL A 993 -4.90 -37.17 -21.18
CA VAL A 993 -5.82 -38.31 -21.13
C VAL A 993 -6.99 -38.09 -22.08
N PHE A 994 -7.33 -39.13 -22.85
CA PHE A 994 -8.39 -39.10 -23.84
C PHE A 994 -9.55 -40.01 -23.45
N THR A 995 -10.73 -39.43 -23.26
CA THR A 995 -11.98 -40.15 -22.99
C THR A 995 -12.97 -39.86 -24.11
N ILE A 996 -13.12 -40.79 -25.06
CA ILE A 996 -13.91 -40.59 -26.28
C ILE A 996 -14.95 -41.70 -26.41
N GLU A 997 -16.22 -41.30 -26.47
CA GLU A 997 -17.36 -42.19 -26.65
C GLU A 997 -18.37 -41.58 -27.64
N SER A 998 -18.88 -42.41 -28.55
CA SER A 998 -19.96 -42.03 -29.45
C SER A 998 -20.84 -43.23 -29.80
N GLY A 999 -22.15 -43.08 -29.66
CA GLY A 999 -23.13 -44.12 -30.01
C GLY A 999 -23.08 -45.37 -29.13
N GLY A 1000 -22.60 -45.24 -27.89
CA GLY A 1000 -22.38 -46.33 -26.93
C GLY A 1000 -21.07 -47.07 -27.12
N ILE A 1001 -20.15 -46.55 -27.95
CA ILE A 1001 -18.86 -47.18 -28.28
C ILE A 1001 -17.73 -46.26 -27.83
N THR A 1002 -16.77 -46.80 -27.08
CA THR A 1002 -15.55 -46.09 -26.67
C THR A 1002 -14.47 -46.25 -27.74
N TYR A 1003 -13.77 -45.16 -28.04
CA TYR A 1003 -12.68 -45.11 -29.02
C TYR A 1003 -11.38 -44.72 -28.33
N LYS A 1004 -10.26 -45.27 -28.81
CA LYS A 1004 -8.94 -44.76 -28.46
C LYS A 1004 -8.50 -43.72 -29.49
N ILE A 1005 -7.77 -42.70 -29.03
CA ILE A 1005 -7.34 -41.59 -29.89
C ILE A 1005 -6.40 -42.03 -31.03
N ASP A 1006 -5.61 -43.09 -30.81
CA ASP A 1006 -4.66 -43.65 -31.79
C ASP A 1006 -5.34 -44.53 -32.86
N GLU A 1007 -6.60 -44.93 -32.62
CA GLU A 1007 -7.42 -45.71 -33.56
C GLU A 1007 -8.32 -44.82 -34.46
N LEU A 1008 -8.41 -43.52 -34.16
CA LEU A 1008 -9.12 -42.48 -34.92
C LEU A 1008 -8.16 -41.76 -35.89
#